data_AF-A0ABD3HA56-F1
#
_entry.id   AF-A0ABD3HA56-F1
#
_cell.length_a   1.000
_cell.length_b   1.000
_cell.length_c   1.000
_cell.angle_alpha   90.00
_cell.angle_beta   90.00
_cell.angle_gamma   90.00
#
_symmetry.space_group_name_H-M   'P 1'
#
loop_
_entity.id
_entity.type
_entity.pdbx_description
1 polymer ?
#
loop_
_entity_poly.entity_id
_entity_poly.type
_entity_poly.pdbx_seq_one_letter_code
_entity_poly.pdbx_strand_id
1 'polypeptide(L)'
;MKTILVAGTNSGVGKTSIALGLMAAFARRGLRVQPFKVGPDFVDPIYHKAATGRDSYNLDGWMLSREVNLACFMRCISFTDIAIVEGVMGLYDGRDGKSDSGSTAEMAKLLDTPVLLVLDCWALARSAAAVIRGYTSFDPDIKFAGVVFNKVGGTSHTAWLTEAISATEPGIKVLGGVPKSAGIELPEKHLGVHLPAGEEMPLNYIHRLAELMEMHVDLDAILQQATSFELTQRDLVPSSSTMDLILNPPEGHPKPVRIGIARDDAFCFYYHENLLLLQSTGAELVEFSPLRDTLPPRLDGIYFGGGYPELYLEQLSSNTRLLYGIRAFASAGGVIFGEGGGLMYLSQGIEDEEQQKWSMCGVFPFWTRMQPVMHMGYVTVTPEENCVLFPSSVGEIRGQIYHFCETFYSNSSAINLCPKGFVMKAEYQKLGEDFEGFMYGNTMVTFVHLHFGSNPAAAQSIVERCRMDTTKAAAVAAASASAVAAAGPVAAAAAGAAAASAVAEAMGDTKSLVPYQSVSDSHFTLRRSGSFDSGSSRQSYEGRRINGRLVRSESELWVGQVDQKHDSYNRVGGEITKSTLEYSPGTSKAGFASTKGKGYTGPDDILIMNPKEGRRYGDILGSNSNEAIAIVQGSRRKNLPPLTSNRRTFGWLINGEVPRHLERVPSGGGFSSSSPSSKTLPERIVSLSPSATEILIELGAGKRLIGVTESCRRPGGVMNDQYIVCRSKVDPGSRFQTYVEVQKSAGTLGKGISMRLDVSWLCKAKPDLIIIQDSSLHGDTCSSSIVGILAQAGLESGKNTNIMILKPHTMADAMASVLDIGDMVGLYHEACLLGDWLRSRLREAAAAVARLRRPRVLVLHAVDPFVLGGHWVPEIVGLAGGLDALQRPGCNAESVIWRRIINYAPEVLIFALISSSVEQTFSEVGKVTRFSGFWSLPAVEARRVYICEHFFFSSPGPKLVDGVELLTNMLHPTAALSRQVPGAVLRLTLSSGQTCSPDQISKHFQPY
;
A
#
# COMPACT_ATOMS: atom_id res chain seq x y z
N MET A 1 -26.63 3.95 -36.89
CA MET A 1 -26.21 2.54 -36.61
C MET A 1 -26.60 2.18 -35.18
N LYS A 2 -26.92 0.91 -34.89
CA LYS A 2 -27.30 0.47 -33.53
C LYS A 2 -26.18 0.71 -32.51
N THR A 3 -26.45 1.51 -31.50
CA THR A 3 -25.56 1.73 -30.35
C THR A 3 -26.29 1.41 -29.06
N ILE A 4 -25.61 0.79 -28.10
CA ILE A 4 -26.09 0.69 -26.71
C ILE A 4 -24.94 0.95 -25.74
N LEU A 5 -25.24 1.64 -24.64
CA LEU A 5 -24.29 1.89 -23.56
C LEU A 5 -24.63 1.01 -22.37
N VAL A 6 -23.64 0.33 -21.78
CA VAL A 6 -23.82 -0.54 -20.61
C VAL A 6 -23.29 0.19 -19.38
N ALA A 7 -24.18 0.55 -18.45
CA ALA A 7 -23.85 1.25 -17.22
C ALA A 7 -24.12 0.38 -15.98
N GLY A 8 -23.64 0.80 -14.81
CA GLY A 8 -23.94 0.18 -13.52
C GLY A 8 -24.47 1.19 -12.51
N THR A 9 -25.03 0.73 -11.39
CA THR A 9 -25.39 1.62 -10.27
C THR A 9 -24.22 2.00 -9.37
N ASN A 10 -23.06 1.33 -9.53
CA ASN A 10 -21.81 1.57 -8.80
C ASN A 10 -20.71 0.66 -9.36
N SER A 11 -19.45 0.93 -8.99
CA SER A 11 -18.35 -0.05 -9.15
C SER A 11 -18.68 -1.38 -8.45
N GLY A 12 -18.33 -2.51 -9.07
CA GLY A 12 -18.50 -3.86 -8.50
C GLY A 12 -19.81 -4.60 -8.83
N VAL A 13 -20.80 -3.95 -9.49
CA VAL A 13 -22.07 -4.62 -9.88
C VAL A 13 -21.93 -5.67 -10.99
N GLY A 14 -20.72 -5.86 -11.54
CA GLY A 14 -20.46 -6.79 -12.65
C GLY A 14 -20.82 -6.26 -14.04
N LYS A 15 -20.92 -4.93 -14.20
CA LYS A 15 -21.10 -4.23 -15.49
C LYS A 15 -20.23 -4.82 -16.60
N THR A 16 -18.94 -5.01 -16.32
CA THR A 16 -17.92 -5.56 -17.24
C THR A 16 -18.22 -6.99 -17.69
N SER A 17 -18.65 -7.86 -16.78
CA SER A 17 -19.08 -9.22 -17.13
C SER A 17 -20.32 -9.22 -18.02
N ILE A 18 -21.25 -8.28 -17.83
CA ILE A 18 -22.41 -8.11 -18.72
C ILE A 18 -21.98 -7.56 -20.09
N ALA A 19 -21.17 -6.50 -20.12
CA ALA A 19 -20.69 -5.89 -21.37
C ALA A 19 -19.89 -6.89 -22.23
N LEU A 20 -18.91 -7.58 -21.64
CA LEU A 20 -18.12 -8.63 -22.31
C LEU A 20 -19.00 -9.80 -22.77
N GLY A 21 -19.98 -10.22 -21.96
CA GLY A 21 -20.92 -11.26 -22.33
C GLY A 21 -21.80 -10.88 -23.52
N LEU A 22 -22.30 -9.65 -23.55
CA LEU A 22 -23.08 -9.12 -24.68
C LEU A 22 -22.20 -9.02 -25.94
N MET A 23 -21.00 -8.47 -25.82
CA MET A 23 -20.03 -8.40 -26.93
C MET A 23 -19.76 -9.78 -27.53
N ALA A 24 -19.43 -10.77 -26.70
CA ALA A 24 -19.13 -12.13 -27.14
C ALA A 24 -20.37 -12.87 -27.70
N ALA A 25 -21.56 -12.68 -27.14
CA ALA A 25 -22.81 -13.28 -27.64
C ALA A 25 -23.24 -12.68 -28.99
N PHE A 26 -23.11 -11.36 -29.18
CA PHE A 26 -23.38 -10.74 -30.48
C PHE A 26 -22.33 -11.11 -31.53
N ALA A 27 -21.06 -11.23 -31.16
CA ALA A 27 -20.02 -11.75 -32.04
C ALA A 27 -20.27 -13.22 -32.46
N ARG A 28 -20.70 -14.09 -31.52
CA ARG A 28 -21.15 -15.47 -31.81
C ARG A 28 -22.33 -15.53 -32.77
N ARG A 29 -23.28 -14.58 -32.66
CA ARG A 29 -24.39 -14.40 -33.60
C ARG A 29 -23.96 -13.84 -34.97
N GLY A 30 -22.67 -13.65 -35.22
CA GLY A 30 -22.11 -13.20 -36.50
C GLY A 30 -22.15 -11.68 -36.70
N LEU A 31 -22.49 -10.90 -35.68
CA LEU A 31 -22.52 -9.44 -35.77
C LEU A 31 -21.12 -8.85 -35.59
N ARG A 32 -20.79 -7.84 -36.41
CA ARG A 32 -19.60 -7.01 -36.23
C ARG A 32 -19.83 -6.07 -35.05
N VAL A 33 -19.43 -6.49 -33.86
CA VAL A 33 -19.53 -5.68 -32.63
C VAL A 33 -18.34 -4.72 -32.56
N GLN A 34 -18.57 -3.40 -32.52
CA GLN A 34 -17.52 -2.43 -32.18
C GLN A 34 -17.55 -2.13 -30.67
N PRO A 35 -16.51 -2.50 -29.91
CA PRO A 35 -16.40 -2.09 -28.51
C PRO A 35 -15.87 -0.66 -28.34
N PHE A 36 -16.34 -0.02 -27.28
CA PHE A 36 -15.81 1.21 -26.71
C PHE A 36 -15.80 1.12 -25.18
N LYS A 37 -14.91 1.88 -24.54
CA LYS A 37 -14.80 1.99 -23.07
C LYS A 37 -14.90 3.46 -22.66
N VAL A 38 -15.79 3.78 -21.73
CA VAL A 38 -15.80 5.10 -21.09
C VAL A 38 -14.69 5.17 -20.04
N GLY A 39 -14.04 6.32 -19.98
CA GLY A 39 -12.95 6.61 -19.07
C GLY A 39 -11.60 6.04 -19.52
N PRO A 40 -10.54 6.27 -18.74
CA PRO A 40 -9.15 6.05 -19.16
C PRO A 40 -8.63 4.62 -18.92
N ASP A 41 -9.49 3.62 -18.70
CA ASP A 41 -9.05 2.25 -18.41
C ASP A 41 -8.40 1.57 -19.63
N PHE A 42 -7.31 0.83 -19.38
CA PHE A 42 -6.61 0.00 -20.38
C PHE A 42 -7.00 -1.48 -20.35
N VAL A 43 -7.52 -1.98 -19.22
CA VAL A 43 -7.70 -3.42 -19.00
C VAL A 43 -8.96 -3.95 -19.68
N ASP A 44 -10.10 -3.27 -19.52
CA ASP A 44 -11.35 -3.68 -20.16
C ASP A 44 -11.26 -3.62 -21.70
N PRO A 45 -10.59 -2.64 -22.35
CA PRO A 45 -10.28 -2.67 -23.78
C PRO A 45 -9.53 -3.93 -24.28
N ILE A 46 -8.64 -4.52 -23.48
CA ILE A 46 -7.96 -5.79 -23.84
C ILE A 46 -9.00 -6.92 -23.89
N TYR A 47 -9.90 -6.98 -22.91
CA TYR A 47 -10.96 -7.98 -22.84
C TYR A 47 -12.04 -7.78 -23.92
N HIS A 48 -12.37 -6.53 -24.23
CA HIS A 48 -13.21 -6.16 -25.37
C HIS A 48 -12.64 -6.72 -26.69
N LYS A 49 -11.33 -6.61 -26.90
CA LYS A 49 -10.66 -7.16 -28.08
C LYS A 49 -10.70 -8.69 -28.11
N ALA A 50 -10.46 -9.35 -26.98
CA ALA A 50 -10.61 -10.80 -26.87
C ALA A 50 -12.06 -11.28 -27.11
N ALA A 51 -13.07 -10.47 -26.77
CA ALA A 51 -14.49 -10.80 -26.95
C ALA A 51 -15.04 -10.52 -28.37
N THR A 52 -14.43 -9.61 -29.13
CA THR A 52 -14.97 -9.13 -30.43
C THR A 52 -14.03 -9.32 -31.62
N GLY A 53 -12.74 -9.57 -31.38
CA GLY A 53 -11.70 -9.55 -32.42
C GLY A 53 -11.34 -8.15 -32.94
N ARG A 54 -11.89 -7.07 -32.35
CA ARG A 54 -11.65 -5.67 -32.76
C ARG A 54 -11.05 -4.87 -31.62
N ASP A 55 -10.13 -3.96 -31.92
CA ASP A 55 -9.63 -3.01 -30.93
C ASP A 55 -10.75 -2.12 -30.37
N SER A 56 -10.67 -1.82 -29.08
CA SER A 56 -11.60 -0.96 -28.34
C SER A 56 -11.00 0.42 -28.16
N TYR A 57 -11.86 1.45 -28.23
CA TYR A 57 -11.45 2.86 -28.11
C TYR A 57 -11.97 3.45 -26.80
N ASN A 58 -11.16 4.28 -26.17
CA ASN A 58 -11.54 5.04 -24.97
C ASN A 58 -12.33 6.29 -25.38
N LEU A 59 -13.40 6.60 -24.64
CA LEU A 59 -14.22 7.80 -24.77
C LEU A 59 -14.31 8.48 -23.40
N ASP A 60 -14.02 9.77 -23.34
CA ASP A 60 -13.79 10.49 -22.09
C ASP A 60 -14.02 11.99 -22.30
N GLY A 61 -15.02 12.58 -21.63
CA GLY A 61 -15.35 14.00 -21.78
C GLY A 61 -14.47 14.96 -20.95
N TRP A 62 -13.54 14.44 -20.13
CA TRP A 62 -12.53 15.26 -19.46
C TRP A 62 -11.21 15.28 -20.25
N MET A 63 -10.73 14.11 -20.69
CA MET A 63 -9.52 14.02 -21.51
C MET A 63 -9.72 14.57 -22.92
N LEU A 64 -10.87 14.29 -23.54
CA LEU A 64 -11.15 14.60 -24.95
C LEU A 64 -12.29 15.61 -25.07
N SER A 65 -12.23 16.45 -26.11
CA SER A 65 -13.35 17.35 -26.40
C SER A 65 -14.58 16.58 -26.90
N ARG A 66 -15.74 17.25 -26.91
CA ARG A 66 -16.97 16.73 -27.52
C ARG A 66 -16.74 16.29 -28.96
N GLU A 67 -16.03 17.10 -29.72
CA GLU A 67 -15.75 16.93 -31.14
C GLU A 67 -14.82 15.73 -31.37
N VAL A 68 -13.78 15.56 -30.55
CA VAL A 68 -12.85 14.43 -30.62
C VAL A 68 -13.55 13.12 -30.26
N ASN A 69 -14.32 13.07 -29.17
CA ASN A 69 -15.08 11.88 -28.80
C ASN A 69 -16.03 11.44 -29.93
N LEU A 70 -16.74 12.37 -30.56
CA LEU A 70 -17.61 12.09 -31.70
C LEU A 70 -16.82 11.60 -32.92
N ALA A 71 -15.69 12.24 -33.25
CA ALA A 71 -14.84 11.84 -34.38
C ALA A 71 -14.30 10.40 -34.22
N CYS A 72 -13.75 10.07 -33.05
CA CYS A 72 -13.27 8.73 -32.73
C CYS A 72 -14.38 7.68 -32.81
N PHE A 73 -15.57 8.00 -32.28
CA PHE A 73 -16.74 7.12 -32.34
C PHE A 73 -17.21 6.90 -33.79
N MET A 74 -17.44 7.97 -34.55
CA MET A 74 -17.94 7.95 -35.93
C MET A 74 -17.05 7.17 -36.89
N ARG A 75 -15.72 7.35 -36.81
CA ARG A 75 -14.76 6.59 -37.61
C ARG A 75 -14.92 5.09 -37.38
N CYS A 76 -14.98 4.66 -36.12
CA CYS A 76 -14.93 3.25 -35.76
C CYS A 76 -16.26 2.51 -35.97
N ILE A 77 -17.41 3.19 -35.90
CA ILE A 77 -18.71 2.56 -36.18
C ILE A 77 -19.00 2.34 -37.67
N SER A 78 -18.30 2.99 -38.59
CA SER A 78 -18.75 3.11 -40.00
C SER A 78 -18.93 1.77 -40.76
N PHE A 79 -18.40 0.65 -40.25
CA PHE A 79 -18.53 -0.68 -40.86
C PHE A 79 -18.91 -1.81 -39.88
N THR A 80 -19.69 -1.50 -38.83
CA THR A 80 -20.17 -2.49 -37.84
C THR A 80 -21.68 -2.74 -37.88
N ASP A 81 -22.19 -3.64 -37.02
CA ASP A 81 -23.62 -3.96 -36.91
C ASP A 81 -24.22 -3.48 -35.58
N ILE A 82 -23.43 -3.50 -34.51
CA ILE A 82 -23.73 -2.91 -33.21
C ILE A 82 -22.47 -2.31 -32.59
N ALA A 83 -22.59 -1.12 -32.01
CA ALA A 83 -21.59 -0.53 -31.12
C ALA A 83 -22.01 -0.73 -29.65
N ILE A 84 -21.07 -1.19 -28.81
CA ILE A 84 -21.29 -1.43 -27.37
C ILE A 84 -20.29 -0.60 -26.58
N VAL A 85 -20.81 0.33 -25.79
CA VAL A 85 -20.03 1.27 -24.98
C VAL A 85 -20.10 0.82 -23.52
N GLU A 86 -19.02 0.29 -22.93
CA GLU A 86 -19.01 0.02 -21.48
C GLU A 86 -18.69 1.30 -20.70
N GLY A 87 -19.53 1.66 -19.73
CA GLY A 87 -19.32 2.79 -18.83
C GLY A 87 -18.07 2.73 -17.93
N VAL A 88 -17.81 3.82 -17.21
CA VAL A 88 -16.90 3.89 -16.05
C VAL A 88 -17.73 3.86 -14.77
N MET A 89 -17.16 3.40 -13.64
CA MET A 89 -17.80 3.40 -12.30
C MET A 89 -19.32 3.05 -12.30
N GLY A 90 -20.18 3.83 -11.65
CA GLY A 90 -21.63 3.89 -11.88
C GLY A 90 -22.03 4.94 -12.93
N LEU A 91 -23.30 4.97 -13.33
CA LEU A 91 -23.80 5.81 -14.45
C LEU A 91 -23.47 7.31 -14.27
N TYR A 92 -23.77 7.86 -13.10
CA TYR A 92 -23.58 9.28 -12.77
C TYR A 92 -22.24 9.57 -12.06
N ASP A 93 -21.37 8.57 -11.90
CA ASP A 93 -20.06 8.75 -11.28
C ASP A 93 -19.08 9.30 -12.34
N GLY A 94 -18.66 10.56 -12.17
CA GLY A 94 -17.69 11.23 -13.03
C GLY A 94 -16.52 11.86 -12.27
N ARG A 95 -15.99 12.97 -12.80
CA ARG A 95 -14.89 13.72 -12.21
C ARG A 95 -15.23 14.29 -10.82
N ASP A 96 -16.45 14.80 -10.64
CA ASP A 96 -16.91 15.35 -9.38
C ASP A 96 -18.36 15.01 -9.07
N GLY A 97 -18.79 15.25 -7.82
CA GLY A 97 -20.17 15.03 -7.37
C GLY A 97 -21.12 16.20 -7.66
N LYS A 98 -20.92 16.93 -8.76
CA LYS A 98 -21.73 18.10 -9.15
C LYS A 98 -22.06 18.18 -10.64
N SER A 99 -21.32 17.47 -11.48
CA SER A 99 -21.42 17.55 -12.94
C SER A 99 -21.18 16.19 -13.57
N ASP A 100 -21.72 15.99 -14.78
CA ASP A 100 -21.56 14.73 -15.51
C ASP A 100 -20.15 14.56 -16.11
N SER A 101 -19.24 15.53 -15.98
CA SER A 101 -17.96 15.55 -16.70
C SER A 101 -17.10 14.32 -16.38
N GLY A 102 -16.71 13.56 -17.40
CA GLY A 102 -15.98 12.30 -17.27
C GLY A 102 -16.83 11.12 -16.74
N SER A 103 -18.16 11.25 -16.70
CA SER A 103 -19.08 10.18 -16.30
C SER A 103 -19.58 9.36 -17.49
N THR A 104 -20.23 8.24 -17.17
CA THR A 104 -20.97 7.44 -18.15
C THR A 104 -22.21 8.16 -18.70
N ALA A 105 -22.86 9.00 -17.89
CA ALA A 105 -24.05 9.77 -18.27
C ALA A 105 -23.75 10.86 -19.32
N GLU A 106 -22.59 11.53 -19.22
CA GLU A 106 -22.13 12.48 -20.24
C GLU A 106 -21.94 11.79 -21.60
N MET A 107 -21.30 10.62 -21.62
CA MET A 107 -21.12 9.85 -22.86
C MET A 107 -22.46 9.33 -23.42
N ALA A 108 -23.41 8.94 -22.57
CA ALA A 108 -24.76 8.56 -23.02
C ALA A 108 -25.48 9.70 -23.76
N LYS A 109 -25.43 10.92 -23.19
CA LYS A 109 -26.02 12.14 -23.78
C LYS A 109 -25.26 12.63 -25.01
N LEU A 110 -23.93 12.51 -25.02
CA LEU A 110 -23.08 12.89 -26.15
C LEU A 110 -23.32 12.02 -27.39
N LEU A 111 -23.49 10.71 -27.19
CA LEU A 111 -23.66 9.72 -28.27
C LEU A 111 -25.13 9.44 -28.62
N ASP A 112 -26.08 10.20 -28.06
CA ASP A 112 -27.54 9.95 -28.06
C ASP A 112 -27.93 8.46 -27.89
N THR A 113 -27.24 7.80 -26.97
CA THR A 113 -27.21 6.33 -26.87
C THR A 113 -27.93 5.87 -25.60
N PRO A 114 -28.88 4.94 -25.70
CA PRO A 114 -29.68 4.51 -24.57
C PRO A 114 -28.89 3.59 -23.64
N VAL A 115 -29.15 3.75 -22.35
CA VAL A 115 -28.45 3.05 -21.26
C VAL A 115 -29.13 1.73 -20.92
N LEU A 116 -28.38 0.64 -21.02
CA LEU A 116 -28.66 -0.63 -20.40
C LEU A 116 -28.10 -0.61 -18.98
N LEU A 117 -28.96 -0.48 -17.97
CA LEU A 117 -28.53 -0.35 -16.58
C LEU A 117 -28.37 -1.72 -15.92
N VAL A 118 -27.17 -2.01 -15.44
CA VAL A 118 -26.83 -3.23 -14.68
C VAL A 118 -26.99 -2.96 -13.18
N LEU A 119 -27.88 -3.71 -12.54
CA LEU A 119 -28.12 -3.67 -11.10
C LEU A 119 -27.70 -5.01 -10.46
N ASP A 120 -26.86 -4.96 -9.43
CA ASP A 120 -26.61 -6.11 -8.57
C ASP A 120 -27.84 -6.37 -7.69
N CYS A 121 -28.43 -7.55 -7.81
CA CYS A 121 -29.63 -7.96 -7.07
C CYS A 121 -29.34 -9.00 -5.98
N TRP A 122 -28.08 -9.19 -5.57
CA TRP A 122 -27.77 -10.00 -4.39
C TRP A 122 -28.47 -9.43 -3.15
N ALA A 123 -29.36 -10.23 -2.55
CA ALA A 123 -30.23 -9.85 -1.42
C ALA A 123 -31.19 -8.66 -1.66
N LEU A 124 -31.41 -8.22 -2.90
CA LEU A 124 -32.51 -7.33 -3.25
C LEU A 124 -33.82 -8.10 -3.54
N ALA A 125 -34.91 -7.36 -3.65
CA ALA A 125 -36.23 -7.81 -4.11
C ALA A 125 -36.99 -6.56 -4.58
N ARG A 126 -38.19 -6.28 -4.06
CA ARG A 126 -38.97 -5.06 -4.37
C ARG A 126 -38.19 -3.74 -4.26
N SER A 127 -37.19 -3.67 -3.39
CA SER A 127 -36.28 -2.52 -3.25
C SER A 127 -35.53 -2.16 -4.54
N ALA A 128 -35.33 -3.10 -5.47
CA ALA A 128 -34.75 -2.83 -6.78
C ALA A 128 -35.54 -1.77 -7.55
N ALA A 129 -36.88 -1.76 -7.45
CA ALA A 129 -37.73 -0.75 -8.09
C ALA A 129 -37.51 0.66 -7.52
N ALA A 130 -37.18 0.80 -6.23
CA ALA A 130 -36.82 2.08 -5.65
C ALA A 130 -35.46 2.59 -6.15
N VAL A 131 -34.49 1.68 -6.35
CA VAL A 131 -33.18 2.01 -6.93
C VAL A 131 -33.32 2.41 -8.40
N ILE A 132 -33.98 1.58 -9.22
CA ILE A 132 -34.19 1.86 -10.64
C ILE A 132 -34.96 3.16 -10.82
N ARG A 133 -36.05 3.39 -10.08
CA ARG A 133 -36.76 4.67 -10.10
C ARG A 133 -35.85 5.85 -9.74
N GLY A 134 -34.97 5.68 -8.74
CA GLY A 134 -33.98 6.70 -8.41
C GLY A 134 -33.10 7.04 -9.62
N TYR A 135 -32.60 6.03 -10.33
CA TYR A 135 -31.77 6.20 -11.52
C TYR A 135 -32.51 6.79 -12.72
N THR A 136 -33.77 6.40 -12.98
CA THR A 136 -34.57 6.84 -14.14
C THR A 136 -35.27 8.19 -13.94
N SER A 137 -35.35 8.70 -12.71
CA SER A 137 -35.93 10.02 -12.41
C SER A 137 -34.91 11.09 -12.01
N PHE A 138 -33.62 10.74 -11.91
CA PHE A 138 -32.55 11.68 -11.54
C PHE A 138 -32.16 12.65 -12.67
N ASP A 139 -31.90 12.12 -13.86
CA ASP A 139 -31.57 12.89 -15.06
C ASP A 139 -32.57 12.55 -16.19
N PRO A 140 -33.48 13.48 -16.56
CA PRO A 140 -34.50 13.24 -17.56
C PRO A 140 -33.96 13.20 -19.00
N ASP A 141 -32.72 13.64 -19.24
CA ASP A 141 -32.10 13.59 -20.57
C ASP A 141 -31.52 12.19 -20.88
N ILE A 142 -31.40 11.30 -19.87
CA ILE A 142 -30.91 9.93 -20.06
C ILE A 142 -32.02 9.01 -20.58
N LYS A 143 -31.85 8.57 -21.84
CA LYS A 143 -32.64 7.50 -22.43
C LYS A 143 -32.20 6.15 -21.83
N PHE A 144 -33.14 5.35 -21.31
CA PHE A 144 -32.86 3.99 -20.84
C PHE A 144 -33.38 2.95 -21.84
N ALA A 145 -32.52 2.03 -22.25
CA ALA A 145 -32.91 0.85 -23.05
C ALA A 145 -33.67 -0.18 -22.19
N GLY A 146 -33.29 -0.28 -20.92
CA GLY A 146 -33.84 -1.23 -19.95
C GLY A 146 -32.83 -1.59 -18.86
N VAL A 147 -33.17 -2.62 -18.08
CA VAL A 147 -32.40 -3.08 -16.93
C VAL A 147 -32.02 -4.55 -17.09
N VAL A 148 -30.78 -4.91 -16.76
CA VAL A 148 -30.34 -6.29 -16.57
C VAL A 148 -29.97 -6.49 -15.11
N PHE A 149 -30.61 -7.46 -14.46
CA PHE A 149 -30.26 -7.85 -13.09
C PHE A 149 -29.09 -8.82 -13.09
N ASN A 150 -28.09 -8.56 -12.25
CA ASN A 150 -26.96 -9.45 -12.03
C ASN A 150 -27.05 -10.13 -10.66
N LYS A 151 -26.38 -11.28 -10.51
CA LYS A 151 -26.29 -12.09 -9.30
C LYS A 151 -27.67 -12.51 -8.74
N VAL A 152 -28.67 -12.69 -9.61
CA VAL A 152 -30.01 -13.11 -9.19
C VAL A 152 -30.02 -14.53 -8.61
N GLY A 153 -31.06 -14.84 -7.84
CA GLY A 153 -31.24 -16.14 -7.18
C GLY A 153 -31.85 -17.24 -8.06
N GLY A 154 -32.04 -16.98 -9.35
CA GLY A 154 -32.75 -17.85 -10.30
C GLY A 154 -34.01 -17.20 -10.86
N THR A 155 -34.74 -17.95 -11.70
CA THR A 155 -35.88 -17.45 -12.49
C THR A 155 -37.00 -16.84 -11.65
N SER A 156 -37.40 -17.48 -10.54
CA SER A 156 -38.44 -16.96 -9.64
C SER A 156 -38.06 -15.63 -8.98
N HIS A 157 -36.76 -15.40 -8.73
CA HIS A 157 -36.28 -14.11 -8.23
C HIS A 157 -36.36 -13.05 -9.35
N THR A 158 -35.91 -13.39 -10.57
CA THR A 158 -36.05 -12.51 -11.75
C THR A 158 -37.51 -12.10 -11.99
N ALA A 159 -38.47 -13.01 -11.80
CA ALA A 159 -39.89 -12.71 -11.91
C ALA A 159 -40.34 -11.64 -10.89
N TRP A 160 -40.06 -11.82 -9.59
CA TRP A 160 -40.41 -10.82 -8.56
C TRP A 160 -39.74 -9.45 -8.78
N LEU A 161 -38.50 -9.43 -9.28
CA LEU A 161 -37.83 -8.18 -9.66
C LEU A 161 -38.57 -7.52 -10.84
N THR A 162 -38.96 -8.29 -11.85
CA THR A 162 -39.69 -7.82 -13.03
C THR A 162 -41.08 -7.30 -12.68
N GLU A 163 -41.82 -7.97 -11.80
CA GLU A 163 -43.09 -7.50 -11.25
C GLU A 163 -42.91 -6.16 -10.51
N ALA A 164 -41.86 -6.03 -9.70
CA ALA A 164 -41.57 -4.81 -8.95
C ALA A 164 -41.24 -3.61 -9.85
N ILE A 165 -40.47 -3.79 -10.93
CA ILE A 165 -40.24 -2.73 -11.93
C ILE A 165 -41.53 -2.41 -12.66
N SER A 166 -42.24 -3.42 -13.19
CA SER A 166 -43.46 -3.23 -13.98
C SER A 166 -44.57 -2.49 -13.23
N ALA A 167 -44.66 -2.69 -11.91
CA ALA A 167 -45.62 -2.01 -11.03
C ALA A 167 -45.20 -0.59 -10.58
N THR A 168 -43.97 -0.15 -10.88
CA THR A 168 -43.41 1.13 -10.40
C THR A 168 -42.98 2.05 -11.55
N GLU A 169 -42.26 1.49 -12.52
CA GLU A 169 -41.65 2.16 -13.67
C GLU A 169 -42.04 1.42 -14.97
N PRO A 170 -43.32 1.39 -15.37
CA PRO A 170 -43.82 0.55 -16.47
C PRO A 170 -43.25 0.88 -17.87
N GLY A 171 -42.55 2.02 -18.02
CA GLY A 171 -41.80 2.34 -19.24
C GLY A 171 -40.43 1.65 -19.34
N ILE A 172 -39.93 1.05 -18.25
CA ILE A 172 -38.60 0.47 -18.15
C ILE A 172 -38.68 -1.05 -18.33
N LYS A 173 -38.12 -1.55 -19.44
CA LYS A 173 -38.06 -2.99 -19.72
C LYS A 173 -37.01 -3.66 -18.84
N VAL A 174 -37.37 -4.78 -18.21
CA VAL A 174 -36.38 -5.75 -17.74
C VAL A 174 -35.98 -6.62 -18.92
N LEU A 175 -34.69 -6.66 -19.22
CA LEU A 175 -34.12 -7.33 -20.39
C LEU A 175 -33.31 -8.57 -20.02
N GLY A 176 -33.12 -8.88 -18.73
CA GLY A 176 -32.47 -10.11 -18.31
C GLY A 176 -32.25 -10.24 -16.80
N GLY A 177 -31.90 -11.46 -16.37
CA GLY A 177 -31.61 -11.79 -14.98
C GLY A 177 -30.55 -12.86 -14.87
N VAL A 178 -29.27 -12.45 -14.82
CA VAL A 178 -28.10 -13.33 -14.86
C VAL A 178 -27.84 -13.90 -13.45
N PRO A 179 -27.89 -15.24 -13.27
CA PRO A 179 -27.79 -15.87 -11.95
C PRO A 179 -26.36 -15.84 -11.41
N LYS A 180 -26.20 -15.72 -10.08
CA LYS A 180 -24.87 -15.92 -9.47
C LYS A 180 -24.46 -17.39 -9.68
N SER A 181 -23.40 -17.61 -10.47
CA SER A 181 -22.80 -18.93 -10.69
C SER A 181 -21.29 -18.87 -10.45
N ALA A 182 -20.72 -19.97 -9.95
CA ALA A 182 -19.28 -20.08 -9.73
C ALA A 182 -18.51 -19.99 -11.07
N GLY A 183 -17.31 -19.39 -11.04
CA GLY A 183 -16.45 -19.22 -12.20
C GLY A 183 -16.82 -18.05 -13.15
N ILE A 184 -17.88 -17.28 -12.85
CA ILE A 184 -18.20 -16.03 -13.58
C ILE A 184 -17.57 -14.80 -12.91
N GLU A 185 -17.21 -14.89 -11.63
CA GLU A 185 -16.51 -13.81 -10.95
C GLU A 185 -15.14 -13.61 -11.62
N LEU A 186 -14.98 -12.48 -12.33
CA LEU A 186 -13.65 -11.96 -12.71
C LEU A 186 -12.78 -12.04 -11.45
N PRO A 187 -11.55 -12.61 -11.51
CA PRO A 187 -10.64 -12.61 -10.37
C PRO A 187 -10.55 -11.19 -9.80
N GLU A 188 -10.68 -11.01 -8.48
CA GLU A 188 -10.87 -9.69 -7.87
C GLU A 188 -9.69 -8.76 -8.21
N LYS A 189 -9.86 -7.98 -9.29
CA LYS A 189 -8.90 -6.97 -9.73
C LYS A 189 -8.62 -6.10 -8.52
N HIS A 190 -7.38 -6.10 -8.04
CA HIS A 190 -6.93 -5.14 -7.03
C HIS A 190 -6.88 -3.78 -7.74
N LEU A 191 -8.03 -3.07 -7.76
CA LEU A 191 -8.25 -1.76 -8.40
C LEU A 191 -7.80 -1.63 -9.88
N GLY A 192 -7.66 -2.76 -10.60
CA GLY A 192 -7.24 -2.82 -12.01
C GLY A 192 -5.82 -3.37 -12.26
N VAL A 193 -5.07 -3.72 -11.21
CA VAL A 193 -3.61 -3.89 -11.30
C VAL A 193 -3.13 -5.26 -11.79
N HIS A 194 -3.99 -6.28 -11.91
CA HIS A 194 -3.51 -7.63 -12.29
C HIS A 194 -4.37 -8.33 -13.34
N LEU A 195 -3.77 -8.49 -14.53
CA LEU A 195 -3.70 -9.81 -15.17
C LEU A 195 -2.74 -10.70 -14.36
N PRO A 196 -3.02 -12.01 -14.18
CA PRO A 196 -1.99 -12.95 -13.76
C PRO A 196 -0.88 -13.00 -14.84
N ALA A 197 0.39 -13.03 -14.42
CA ALA A 197 1.53 -12.93 -15.33
C ALA A 197 1.51 -14.04 -16.40
N GLY A 198 1.30 -13.65 -17.67
CA GLY A 198 1.24 -14.56 -18.82
C GLY A 198 -0.07 -15.35 -19.00
N GLU A 199 -1.13 -15.10 -18.22
CA GLU A 199 -2.45 -15.69 -18.48
C GLU A 199 -3.32 -14.73 -19.31
N GLU A 200 -3.49 -15.03 -20.61
CA GLU A 200 -4.62 -14.50 -21.37
C GLU A 200 -5.92 -14.80 -20.63
N MET A 201 -6.86 -13.84 -20.60
CA MET A 201 -8.20 -14.08 -20.04
C MET A 201 -8.81 -15.33 -20.69
N PRO A 202 -8.98 -16.44 -19.94
CA PRO A 202 -9.20 -17.74 -20.56
C PRO A 202 -10.41 -17.73 -21.49
N LEU A 203 -10.25 -18.12 -22.76
CA LEU A 203 -11.31 -17.98 -23.77
C LEU A 203 -12.62 -18.70 -23.39
N ASN A 204 -12.53 -19.77 -22.58
CA ASN A 204 -13.67 -20.44 -21.98
C ASN A 204 -14.48 -19.55 -21.02
N TYR A 205 -13.88 -18.55 -20.34
CA TYR A 205 -14.60 -17.54 -19.54
C TYR A 205 -15.43 -16.62 -20.44
N ILE A 206 -14.85 -16.09 -21.52
CA ILE A 206 -15.55 -15.22 -22.48
C ILE A 206 -16.70 -15.99 -23.16
N HIS A 207 -16.43 -17.23 -23.56
CA HIS A 207 -17.46 -18.16 -24.05
C HIS A 207 -18.55 -18.43 -23.01
N ARG A 208 -18.20 -18.60 -21.73
CA ARG A 208 -19.17 -18.83 -20.66
C ARG A 208 -20.04 -17.60 -20.39
N LEU A 209 -19.48 -16.38 -20.44
CA LEU A 209 -20.26 -15.15 -20.38
C LEU A 209 -21.26 -15.05 -21.54
N ALA A 210 -20.85 -15.40 -22.76
CA ALA A 210 -21.74 -15.40 -23.92
C ALA A 210 -22.91 -16.39 -23.73
N GLU A 211 -22.64 -17.63 -23.30
CA GLU A 211 -23.68 -18.63 -22.98
C GLU A 211 -24.68 -18.10 -21.96
N LEU A 212 -24.22 -17.38 -20.93
CA LEU A 212 -25.07 -16.84 -19.88
C LEU A 212 -25.95 -15.69 -20.38
N MET A 213 -25.45 -14.85 -21.30
CA MET A 213 -26.31 -13.84 -21.94
C MET A 213 -27.32 -14.50 -22.87
N GLU A 214 -26.88 -15.49 -23.68
CA GLU A 214 -27.73 -16.27 -24.59
C GLU A 214 -28.85 -17.03 -23.85
N MET A 215 -28.65 -17.43 -22.59
CA MET A 215 -29.64 -18.12 -21.75
C MET A 215 -30.51 -17.21 -20.86
N HIS A 216 -30.03 -16.02 -20.48
CA HIS A 216 -30.64 -15.22 -19.39
C HIS A 216 -30.91 -13.75 -19.73
N VAL A 217 -30.59 -13.31 -20.95
CA VAL A 217 -30.77 -11.94 -21.42
C VAL A 217 -31.44 -11.94 -22.80
N ASP A 218 -32.45 -11.10 -22.99
CA ASP A 218 -33.12 -10.93 -24.29
C ASP A 218 -32.25 -10.04 -25.21
N LEU A 219 -31.29 -10.71 -25.86
CA LEU A 219 -30.37 -10.12 -26.83
C LEU A 219 -31.10 -9.46 -28.02
N ASP A 220 -32.27 -9.97 -28.38
CA ASP A 220 -33.04 -9.48 -29.52
C ASP A 220 -33.88 -8.26 -29.14
N ALA A 221 -34.40 -8.18 -27.91
CA ALA A 221 -34.96 -6.95 -27.36
C ALA A 221 -33.87 -5.89 -27.11
N ILE A 222 -32.67 -6.26 -26.65
CA ILE A 222 -31.52 -5.33 -26.59
C ILE A 222 -31.23 -4.73 -27.97
N LEU A 223 -31.17 -5.56 -29.02
CA LEU A 223 -31.02 -5.11 -30.41
C LEU A 223 -32.20 -4.25 -30.90
N GLN A 224 -33.39 -4.34 -30.30
CA GLN A 224 -34.54 -3.48 -30.61
C GLN A 224 -34.56 -2.18 -29.80
N GLN A 225 -33.80 -2.07 -28.71
CA GLN A 225 -33.71 -0.84 -27.90
C GLN A 225 -32.47 0.00 -28.19
N ALA A 226 -31.42 -0.59 -28.74
CA ALA A 226 -30.27 0.15 -29.29
C ALA A 226 -30.73 1.18 -30.35
N THR A 227 -30.44 2.47 -30.14
CA THR A 227 -30.82 3.54 -31.09
C THR A 227 -29.97 3.45 -32.35
N SER A 228 -30.54 3.86 -33.48
CA SER A 228 -29.71 4.26 -34.62
C SER A 228 -29.10 5.62 -34.31
N PHE A 229 -27.78 5.67 -34.09
CA PHE A 229 -27.04 6.93 -34.22
C PHE A 229 -27.21 7.45 -35.66
N GLU A 230 -27.79 8.65 -35.80
CA GLU A 230 -28.06 9.34 -37.05
C GLU A 230 -27.40 10.73 -37.01
N LEU A 231 -26.67 11.07 -38.07
CA LEU A 231 -25.90 12.30 -38.15
C LEU A 231 -26.80 13.50 -38.49
N THR A 232 -26.79 14.54 -37.66
CA THR A 232 -27.30 15.86 -38.11
C THR A 232 -26.17 16.67 -38.74
N GLN A 233 -26.49 17.53 -39.70
CA GLN A 233 -25.49 18.42 -40.32
C GLN A 233 -24.86 19.43 -39.34
N ARG A 234 -25.37 19.55 -38.10
CA ARG A 234 -24.78 20.41 -37.07
C ARG A 234 -23.59 19.76 -36.35
N ASP A 235 -23.60 18.43 -36.23
CA ASP A 235 -22.53 17.65 -35.60
C ASP A 235 -21.31 17.46 -36.55
N LEU A 236 -21.52 17.74 -37.84
CA LEU A 236 -20.58 17.49 -38.94
C LEU A 236 -19.83 18.75 -39.43
N VAL A 237 -19.90 19.88 -38.74
CA VAL A 237 -19.17 21.10 -39.16
C VAL A 237 -17.68 20.95 -38.83
N PRO A 238 -16.76 20.76 -39.80
CA PRO A 238 -15.34 20.56 -39.52
C PRO A 238 -14.69 21.94 -39.31
N SER A 239 -14.83 22.45 -38.09
CA SER A 239 -14.29 23.76 -37.69
C SER A 239 -12.87 23.67 -37.09
N SER A 240 -12.34 22.46 -36.90
CA SER A 240 -10.99 22.21 -36.39
C SER A 240 -10.26 21.18 -37.26
N SER A 241 -8.97 21.42 -37.51
CA SER A 241 -8.09 20.49 -38.23
C SER A 241 -7.92 19.14 -37.51
N THR A 242 -8.16 19.11 -36.19
CA THR A 242 -8.22 17.89 -35.38
C THR A 242 -9.31 16.91 -35.84
N MET A 243 -10.52 17.42 -36.14
CA MET A 243 -11.63 16.58 -36.63
C MET A 243 -11.25 15.88 -37.94
N ASP A 244 -10.70 16.62 -38.89
CA ASP A 244 -10.26 16.08 -40.19
C ASP A 244 -9.10 15.08 -40.05
N LEU A 245 -8.11 15.35 -39.17
CA LEU A 245 -7.01 14.42 -38.90
C LEU A 245 -7.45 13.07 -38.29
N ILE A 246 -8.57 13.07 -37.55
CA ILE A 246 -9.13 11.87 -36.92
C ILE A 246 -10.05 11.12 -37.90
N LEU A 247 -10.94 11.83 -38.59
CA LEU A 247 -11.93 11.24 -39.52
C LEU A 247 -11.33 10.84 -40.87
N ASN A 248 -10.43 11.66 -41.41
CA ASN A 248 -9.83 11.55 -42.74
C ASN A 248 -8.29 11.50 -42.62
N PRO A 249 -7.71 10.47 -41.95
CA PRO A 249 -6.27 10.36 -41.78
C PRO A 249 -5.55 10.31 -43.14
N PRO A 250 -4.46 11.07 -43.36
CA PRO A 250 -3.72 11.06 -44.63
C PRO A 250 -3.24 9.66 -45.05
N GLU A 251 -3.44 9.29 -46.31
CA GLU A 251 -3.00 8.01 -46.88
C GLU A 251 -1.46 7.93 -47.05
N GLY A 252 -0.76 7.78 -45.93
CA GLY A 252 0.68 7.58 -45.87
C GLY A 252 1.51 8.85 -46.08
N HIS A 253 2.75 8.80 -45.60
CA HIS A 253 3.73 9.87 -45.81
C HIS A 253 4.80 9.38 -46.79
N PRO A 254 5.23 10.16 -47.80
CA PRO A 254 6.20 9.73 -48.83
C PRO A 254 7.61 9.43 -48.28
N LYS A 255 7.85 9.73 -46.99
CA LYS A 255 8.96 9.22 -46.18
C LYS A 255 8.42 8.87 -44.79
N PRO A 256 7.96 7.63 -44.55
CA PRO A 256 7.41 7.25 -43.25
C PRO A 256 8.51 7.23 -42.19
N VAL A 257 8.13 7.50 -40.94
CA VAL A 257 9.02 7.47 -39.76
C VAL A 257 8.81 6.14 -39.03
N ARG A 258 9.85 5.34 -38.82
CA ARG A 258 9.70 3.99 -38.27
C ARG A 258 9.77 4.01 -36.75
N ILE A 259 8.62 4.01 -36.09
CA ILE A 259 8.53 4.04 -34.61
C ILE A 259 8.31 2.63 -34.07
N GLY A 260 9.25 2.17 -33.24
CA GLY A 260 9.13 0.90 -32.53
C GLY A 260 8.10 1.00 -31.41
N ILE A 261 7.09 0.14 -31.41
CA ILE A 261 6.10 0.04 -30.32
C ILE A 261 6.42 -1.21 -29.50
N ALA A 262 6.74 -1.01 -28.21
CA ALA A 262 6.98 -2.12 -27.28
C ALA A 262 5.63 -2.77 -26.90
N ARG A 263 5.28 -3.92 -27.47
CA ARG A 263 3.95 -4.53 -27.31
C ARG A 263 4.03 -6.02 -26.96
N ASP A 264 3.75 -6.35 -25.71
CA ASP A 264 3.58 -7.72 -25.21
C ASP A 264 2.87 -7.74 -23.84
N ASP A 265 2.95 -8.87 -23.13
CA ASP A 265 2.30 -9.11 -21.83
C ASP A 265 2.81 -8.18 -20.71
N ALA A 266 4.00 -7.58 -20.88
CA ALA A 266 4.58 -6.60 -19.97
C ALA A 266 4.29 -5.14 -20.39
N PHE A 267 4.07 -4.88 -21.68
CA PHE A 267 3.79 -3.56 -22.25
C PHE A 267 2.49 -3.58 -23.07
N CYS A 268 1.37 -3.51 -22.35
CA CYS A 268 0.03 -3.70 -22.89
C CYS A 268 -0.89 -2.47 -22.79
N PHE A 269 -0.51 -1.41 -22.06
CA PHE A 269 -1.33 -0.21 -21.90
C PHE A 269 -1.03 0.83 -22.98
N TYR A 270 -1.96 0.93 -23.93
CA TYR A 270 -1.96 1.94 -24.98
C TYR A 270 -3.39 2.44 -25.21
N TYR A 271 -3.59 3.76 -25.26
CA TYR A 271 -4.78 4.30 -25.92
C TYR A 271 -4.63 4.04 -27.43
N HIS A 272 -5.53 3.27 -28.03
CA HIS A 272 -5.41 2.92 -29.44
C HIS A 272 -5.43 4.17 -30.35
N GLU A 273 -6.11 5.24 -29.91
CA GLU A 273 -6.09 6.55 -30.58
C GLU A 273 -4.68 7.16 -30.70
N ASN A 274 -3.82 6.99 -29.69
CA ASN A 274 -2.43 7.48 -29.75
C ASN A 274 -1.67 6.84 -30.93
N LEU A 275 -1.88 5.53 -31.14
CA LEU A 275 -1.25 4.78 -32.22
C LEU A 275 -1.76 5.22 -33.59
N LEU A 276 -3.08 5.43 -33.72
CA LEU A 276 -3.67 5.95 -34.96
C LEU A 276 -3.24 7.40 -35.27
N LEU A 277 -3.08 8.25 -34.25
CA LEU A 277 -2.58 9.62 -34.41
C LEU A 277 -1.09 9.68 -34.77
N LEU A 278 -0.26 8.75 -34.29
CA LEU A 278 1.11 8.58 -34.79
C LEU A 278 1.12 8.15 -36.27
N GLN A 279 0.22 7.26 -36.67
CA GLN A 279 0.08 6.83 -38.07
C GLN A 279 -0.40 7.96 -38.99
N SER A 280 -1.46 8.69 -38.62
CA SER A 280 -2.01 9.79 -39.43
C SER A 280 -1.07 10.99 -39.55
N THR A 281 -0.14 11.14 -38.61
CA THR A 281 0.94 12.14 -38.67
C THR A 281 2.20 11.64 -39.40
N GLY A 282 2.19 10.39 -39.87
CA GLY A 282 3.14 9.83 -40.84
C GLY A 282 4.20 8.88 -40.26
N ALA A 283 3.87 8.14 -39.20
CA ALA A 283 4.68 7.03 -38.69
C ALA A 283 4.28 5.66 -39.27
N GLU A 284 5.29 4.84 -39.59
CA GLU A 284 5.19 3.38 -39.70
C GLU A 284 5.41 2.80 -38.30
N LEU A 285 4.40 2.11 -37.74
CA LEU A 285 4.53 1.47 -36.43
C LEU A 285 5.11 0.07 -36.57
N VAL A 286 6.13 -0.24 -35.78
CA VAL A 286 6.87 -1.50 -35.80
C VAL A 286 6.78 -2.15 -34.43
N GLU A 287 5.86 -3.09 -34.25
CA GLU A 287 5.67 -3.77 -32.97
C GLU A 287 6.83 -4.73 -32.67
N PHE A 288 7.27 -4.80 -31.41
CA PHE A 288 8.24 -5.76 -30.89
C PHE A 288 7.96 -6.07 -29.41
N SER A 289 8.30 -7.28 -28.96
CA SER A 289 8.11 -7.74 -27.58
C SER A 289 9.39 -7.55 -26.74
N PRO A 290 9.43 -6.67 -25.72
CA PRO A 290 10.56 -6.61 -24.80
C PRO A 290 10.88 -7.92 -24.05
N LEU A 291 9.90 -8.79 -23.87
CA LEU A 291 10.08 -10.11 -23.26
C LEU A 291 10.80 -11.12 -24.16
N ARG A 292 10.78 -10.95 -25.50
CA ARG A 292 11.11 -12.02 -26.46
C ARG A 292 12.04 -11.60 -27.59
N ASP A 293 11.95 -10.35 -28.05
CA ASP A 293 12.62 -9.86 -29.27
C ASP A 293 13.92 -9.08 -29.00
N THR A 294 14.72 -8.91 -30.04
CA THR A 294 15.80 -7.92 -30.10
C THR A 294 15.32 -6.64 -30.81
N LEU A 295 15.91 -5.49 -30.46
CA LEU A 295 15.57 -4.18 -31.04
C LEU A 295 15.48 -4.24 -32.59
N PRO A 296 14.32 -3.93 -33.20
CA PRO A 296 14.19 -3.94 -34.66
C PRO A 296 15.19 -3.01 -35.36
N PRO A 297 15.73 -3.39 -36.52
CA PRO A 297 16.66 -2.55 -37.26
C PRO A 297 15.94 -1.37 -37.93
N ARG A 298 16.67 -0.25 -38.09
CA ARG A 298 16.21 0.97 -38.78
C ARG A 298 14.93 1.57 -38.14
N LEU A 299 14.93 1.73 -36.82
CA LEU A 299 13.95 2.55 -36.13
C LEU A 299 14.44 4.00 -36.03
N ASP A 300 13.50 4.92 -36.20
CA ASP A 300 13.65 6.36 -36.03
C ASP A 300 13.28 6.80 -34.60
N GLY A 301 12.31 6.14 -33.98
CA GLY A 301 11.94 6.36 -32.58
C GLY A 301 11.42 5.11 -31.90
N ILE A 302 11.21 5.17 -30.60
CA ILE A 302 10.65 4.08 -29.78
C ILE A 302 9.61 4.64 -28.80
N TYR A 303 8.47 3.98 -28.68
CA TYR A 303 7.43 4.28 -27.69
C TYR A 303 7.22 3.04 -26.80
N PHE A 304 7.45 3.23 -25.50
CA PHE A 304 7.07 2.30 -24.44
C PHE A 304 5.81 2.83 -23.75
N GLY A 305 4.66 2.20 -24.01
CA GLY A 305 3.45 2.41 -23.23
C GLY A 305 3.58 1.84 -21.80
N GLY A 306 2.45 1.84 -21.10
CA GLY A 306 2.38 1.23 -19.77
C GLY A 306 2.19 -0.29 -19.81
N GLY A 307 2.06 -0.87 -18.63
CA GLY A 307 1.85 -2.30 -18.41
C GLY A 307 2.43 -2.69 -17.06
N TYR A 308 2.86 -3.95 -16.94
CA TYR A 308 3.24 -4.58 -15.68
C TYR A 308 4.66 -5.19 -15.72
N PRO A 309 5.74 -4.42 -16.01
CA PRO A 309 7.10 -4.96 -16.09
C PRO A 309 7.58 -5.63 -14.78
N GLU A 310 7.01 -5.25 -13.63
CA GLU A 310 7.24 -5.88 -12.33
C GLU A 310 6.77 -7.34 -12.24
N LEU A 311 5.90 -7.79 -13.15
CA LEU A 311 5.45 -9.19 -13.24
C LEU A 311 6.39 -10.09 -14.06
N TYR A 312 7.36 -9.50 -14.77
CA TYR A 312 8.22 -10.22 -15.73
C TYR A 312 9.71 -9.88 -15.57
N LEU A 313 10.13 -9.58 -14.34
CA LEU A 313 11.46 -9.07 -14.01
C LEU A 313 12.61 -9.97 -14.47
N GLU A 314 12.44 -11.30 -14.41
CA GLU A 314 13.45 -12.27 -14.86
C GLU A 314 13.57 -12.28 -16.39
N GLN A 315 12.45 -12.28 -17.12
CA GLN A 315 12.42 -12.25 -18.58
C GLN A 315 13.01 -10.94 -19.12
N LEU A 316 12.58 -9.80 -18.56
CA LEU A 316 13.02 -8.47 -18.98
C LEU A 316 14.50 -8.23 -18.69
N SER A 317 15.00 -8.64 -17.51
CA SER A 317 16.41 -8.49 -17.15
C SER A 317 17.34 -9.47 -17.89
N SER A 318 16.86 -10.66 -18.25
CA SER A 318 17.63 -11.64 -19.02
C SER A 318 17.72 -11.32 -20.51
N ASN A 319 16.79 -10.54 -21.08
CA ASN A 319 16.88 -9.98 -22.44
C ASN A 319 17.92 -8.84 -22.57
N THR A 320 19.14 -9.11 -22.11
CA THR A 320 20.30 -8.20 -22.13
C THR A 320 20.60 -7.62 -23.51
N ARG A 321 20.33 -8.36 -24.60
CA ARG A 321 20.50 -7.87 -25.98
C ARG A 321 19.63 -6.66 -26.27
N LEU A 322 18.35 -6.71 -25.86
CA LEU A 322 17.46 -5.57 -26.01
C LEU A 322 17.83 -4.43 -25.05
N LEU A 323 18.08 -4.72 -23.76
CA LEU A 323 18.46 -3.70 -22.77
C LEU A 323 19.66 -2.85 -23.25
N TYR A 324 20.72 -3.50 -23.72
CA TYR A 324 21.90 -2.81 -24.25
C TYR A 324 21.63 -2.12 -25.59
N GLY A 325 20.75 -2.67 -26.44
CA GLY A 325 20.31 -2.04 -27.69
C GLY A 325 19.54 -0.73 -27.46
N ILE A 326 18.56 -0.74 -26.55
CA ILE A 326 17.78 0.44 -26.13
C ILE A 326 18.70 1.49 -25.52
N ARG A 327 19.61 1.10 -24.62
CA ARG A 327 20.58 2.00 -24.01
C ARG A 327 21.50 2.65 -25.05
N ALA A 328 22.02 1.85 -26.00
CA ALA A 328 22.86 2.35 -27.07
C ALA A 328 22.09 3.31 -28.01
N PHE A 329 20.82 3.04 -28.31
CA PHE A 329 19.96 3.93 -29.09
C PHE A 329 19.74 5.27 -28.38
N ALA A 330 19.40 5.26 -27.08
CA ALA A 330 19.24 6.47 -26.27
C ALA A 330 20.55 7.30 -26.20
N SER A 331 21.67 6.66 -25.86
CA SER A 331 22.99 7.33 -25.79
C SER A 331 23.52 7.79 -27.16
N ALA A 332 22.99 7.29 -28.28
CA ALA A 332 23.28 7.76 -29.63
C ALA A 332 22.36 8.92 -30.09
N GLY A 333 21.51 9.45 -29.21
CA GLY A 333 20.56 10.53 -29.52
C GLY A 333 19.22 10.06 -30.11
N GLY A 334 18.90 8.77 -30.02
CA GLY A 334 17.62 8.23 -30.48
C GLY A 334 16.42 8.75 -29.70
N VAL A 335 15.29 8.94 -30.39
CA VAL A 335 14.04 9.43 -29.79
C VAL A 335 13.34 8.29 -29.05
N ILE A 336 13.14 8.42 -27.74
CA ILE A 336 12.37 7.45 -26.94
C ILE A 336 11.36 8.16 -26.05
N PHE A 337 10.10 7.75 -26.11
CA PHE A 337 9.06 8.15 -25.16
C PHE A 337 8.62 6.94 -24.31
N GLY A 338 8.44 7.13 -23.00
CA GLY A 338 8.05 6.06 -22.07
C GLY A 338 7.04 6.50 -21.02
N GLU A 339 5.97 5.71 -20.82
CA GLU A 339 4.88 6.00 -19.89
C GLU A 339 4.68 4.87 -18.89
N GLY A 340 4.56 5.18 -17.59
CA GLY A 340 4.28 4.20 -16.53
C GLY A 340 5.31 3.07 -16.48
N GLY A 341 4.92 1.86 -16.91
CA GLY A 341 5.84 0.73 -17.08
C GLY A 341 7.05 1.03 -17.98
N GLY A 342 6.89 1.89 -18.99
CA GLY A 342 8.00 2.39 -19.81
C GLY A 342 9.06 3.16 -19.00
N LEU A 343 8.66 3.94 -17.99
CA LEU A 343 9.57 4.62 -17.07
C LEU A 343 10.35 3.59 -16.23
N MET A 344 9.67 2.57 -15.73
CA MET A 344 10.29 1.49 -14.92
C MET A 344 11.35 0.72 -15.71
N TYR A 345 11.07 0.42 -16.99
CA TYR A 345 11.99 -0.32 -17.87
C TYR A 345 13.17 0.50 -18.40
N LEU A 346 13.01 1.82 -18.55
CA LEU A 346 14.10 2.72 -18.95
C LEU A 346 14.98 3.18 -17.77
N SER A 347 14.54 2.93 -16.54
CA SER A 347 15.29 3.14 -15.30
C SER A 347 16.56 2.27 -15.18
N GLN A 348 17.37 2.49 -14.15
CA GLN A 348 18.51 1.64 -13.82
C GLN A 348 18.07 0.21 -13.44
N GLY A 349 16.89 0.05 -12.88
CA GLY A 349 16.32 -1.24 -12.52
C GLY A 349 15.13 -1.13 -11.58
N ILE A 350 14.43 -2.25 -11.43
CA ILE A 350 13.30 -2.41 -10.54
C ILE A 350 13.77 -3.17 -9.29
N GLU A 351 13.44 -2.66 -8.10
CA GLU A 351 13.57 -3.34 -6.81
C GLU A 351 12.21 -3.96 -6.44
N ASP A 352 12.18 -5.27 -6.21
CA ASP A 352 10.96 -6.02 -5.93
C ASP A 352 10.56 -6.05 -4.44
N GLU A 353 9.48 -6.77 -4.11
CA GLU A 353 8.99 -6.91 -2.73
C GLU A 353 10.01 -7.61 -1.79
N GLU A 354 10.89 -8.45 -2.32
CA GLU A 354 11.97 -9.11 -1.57
C GLU A 354 13.24 -8.24 -1.48
N GLN A 355 13.20 -7.00 -2.00
CA GLN A 355 14.31 -6.06 -2.17
C GLN A 355 15.43 -6.56 -3.11
N GLN A 356 15.14 -7.56 -3.94
CA GLN A 356 16.04 -7.98 -5.01
C GLN A 356 15.98 -6.97 -6.17
N LYS A 357 17.15 -6.69 -6.76
CA LYS A 357 17.35 -5.64 -7.76
C LYS A 357 17.57 -6.22 -9.14
N TRP A 358 16.60 -5.99 -10.02
CA TRP A 358 16.58 -6.44 -11.39
C TRP A 358 17.02 -5.30 -12.30
N SER A 359 18.17 -5.47 -12.98
CA SER A 359 18.70 -4.43 -13.87
C SER A 359 17.83 -4.30 -15.13
N MET A 360 17.51 -3.06 -15.50
CA MET A 360 16.75 -2.73 -16.71
C MET A 360 17.64 -1.92 -17.67
N CYS A 361 17.10 -1.07 -18.55
CA CYS A 361 17.89 -0.47 -19.64
C CYS A 361 19.02 0.45 -19.14
N GLY A 362 18.87 1.10 -17.98
CA GLY A 362 19.88 2.00 -17.44
C GLY A 362 20.11 3.24 -18.29
N VAL A 363 19.05 3.79 -18.87
CA VAL A 363 19.04 5.12 -19.50
C VAL A 363 18.96 6.19 -18.41
N PHE A 364 18.06 6.01 -17.44
CA PHE A 364 17.90 6.93 -16.31
C PHE A 364 18.66 6.47 -15.04
N PRO A 365 19.24 7.38 -14.25
CA PRO A 365 20.08 7.08 -13.09
C PRO A 365 19.29 6.84 -11.77
N PHE A 366 18.01 6.49 -11.86
CA PHE A 366 17.16 6.12 -10.72
C PHE A 366 16.72 4.65 -10.81
N TRP A 367 16.34 4.10 -9.66
CA TRP A 367 15.65 2.82 -9.53
C TRP A 367 14.15 3.05 -9.34
N THR A 368 13.36 2.02 -9.61
CA THR A 368 11.91 2.00 -9.35
C THR A 368 11.54 0.88 -8.38
N ARG A 369 10.45 1.02 -7.62
CA ARG A 369 9.86 -0.05 -6.80
C ARG A 369 8.39 0.17 -6.51
N MET A 370 7.70 -0.91 -6.16
CA MET A 370 6.29 -0.88 -5.77
C MET A 370 6.10 -0.38 -4.33
N GLN A 371 4.93 0.19 -4.06
CA GLN A 371 4.48 0.74 -2.79
C GLN A 371 3.01 0.36 -2.52
N PRO A 372 2.55 0.36 -1.26
CA PRO A 372 1.15 0.09 -0.93
C PRO A 372 0.19 1.27 -1.23
N VAL A 373 0.69 2.41 -1.68
CA VAL A 373 -0.12 3.61 -1.99
C VAL A 373 -0.34 3.70 -3.49
N MET A 374 -1.61 3.73 -3.90
CA MET A 374 -1.99 3.96 -5.30
C MET A 374 -1.98 5.46 -5.60
N HIS A 375 -1.20 5.86 -6.61
CA HIS A 375 -1.29 7.16 -7.24
C HIS A 375 -2.22 7.04 -8.44
N MET A 376 -3.38 7.71 -8.37
CA MET A 376 -4.40 7.67 -9.42
C MET A 376 -5.11 9.02 -9.57
N GLY A 377 -5.35 9.44 -10.80
CA GLY A 377 -6.24 10.56 -11.12
C GLY A 377 -5.98 11.21 -12.48
N TYR A 378 -6.95 12.01 -12.93
CA TYR A 378 -6.79 12.88 -14.09
C TYR A 378 -5.76 13.97 -13.84
N VAL A 379 -4.85 14.17 -14.80
CA VAL A 379 -3.81 15.19 -14.75
C VAL A 379 -3.68 15.93 -16.08
N THR A 380 -3.52 17.24 -15.96
CA THR A 380 -3.07 18.10 -17.05
C THR A 380 -1.55 18.22 -16.98
N VAL A 381 -0.87 18.16 -18.12
CA VAL A 381 0.53 18.54 -18.27
C VAL A 381 0.71 19.66 -19.29
N THR A 382 1.68 20.54 -19.03
CA THR A 382 2.14 21.58 -19.95
C THR A 382 3.64 21.39 -20.17
N PRO A 383 4.13 21.31 -21.42
CA PRO A 383 5.56 21.17 -21.67
C PRO A 383 6.36 22.41 -21.26
N GLU A 384 7.46 22.16 -20.54
CA GLU A 384 8.45 23.17 -20.18
C GLU A 384 9.18 23.71 -21.41
N GLU A 385 9.75 24.93 -21.33
CA GLU A 385 10.52 25.54 -22.43
C GLU A 385 11.72 24.69 -22.91
N ASN A 386 12.23 23.81 -22.03
CA ASN A 386 13.34 22.89 -22.31
C ASN A 386 12.90 21.49 -22.78
N CYS A 387 11.59 21.24 -22.95
CA CYS A 387 11.08 19.92 -23.27
C CYS A 387 11.41 19.51 -24.72
N VAL A 388 12.23 18.47 -24.86
CA VAL A 388 12.84 18.10 -26.16
C VAL A 388 11.90 17.29 -27.05
N LEU A 389 10.93 16.55 -26.48
CA LEU A 389 9.94 15.79 -27.25
C LEU A 389 8.66 16.57 -27.55
N PHE A 390 8.32 17.56 -26.72
CA PHE A 390 7.11 18.36 -26.83
C PHE A 390 7.51 19.83 -26.61
N PRO A 391 7.80 20.63 -27.65
CA PRO A 391 8.11 22.04 -27.44
C PRO A 391 6.88 22.75 -26.82
N SER A 392 7.11 23.84 -26.09
CA SER A 392 6.04 24.60 -25.41
C SER A 392 4.92 25.07 -26.35
N SER A 393 5.17 25.16 -27.66
CA SER A 393 4.17 25.39 -28.71
C SER A 393 3.11 24.30 -28.87
N VAL A 394 3.32 23.10 -28.32
CA VAL A 394 2.28 22.05 -28.21
C VAL A 394 1.19 22.50 -27.24
N GLY A 395 1.54 23.14 -26.12
CA GLY A 395 0.59 23.56 -25.09
C GLY A 395 0.04 22.40 -24.24
N GLU A 396 -1.16 22.59 -23.68
CA GLU A 396 -1.79 21.65 -22.73
C GLU A 396 -2.00 20.25 -23.34
N ILE A 397 -1.62 19.19 -22.61
CA ILE A 397 -1.94 17.79 -22.93
C ILE A 397 -2.63 17.17 -21.70
N ARG A 398 -3.62 16.30 -21.91
CA ARG A 398 -4.34 15.61 -20.82
C ARG A 398 -4.04 14.11 -20.81
N GLY A 399 -4.14 13.54 -19.61
CA GLY A 399 -3.94 12.12 -19.37
C GLY A 399 -4.35 11.71 -17.97
N GLN A 400 -3.91 10.52 -17.57
CA GLN A 400 -4.07 10.03 -16.20
C GLN A 400 -2.71 9.67 -15.59
N ILE A 401 -2.64 9.74 -14.27
CA ILE A 401 -1.69 8.97 -13.48
C ILE A 401 -2.38 7.69 -13.02
N TYR A 402 -1.68 6.55 -13.10
CA TYR A 402 -2.09 5.28 -12.54
C TYR A 402 -0.86 4.41 -12.25
N HIS A 403 -0.37 4.41 -11.00
CA HIS A 403 0.74 3.54 -10.57
C HIS A 403 0.75 3.29 -9.06
N PHE A 404 1.45 2.23 -8.68
CA PHE A 404 1.86 1.92 -7.31
C PHE A 404 3.38 2.11 -7.13
N CYS A 405 4.06 2.75 -8.08
CA CYS A 405 5.52 2.82 -8.15
C CYS A 405 6.07 4.14 -7.57
N GLU A 406 7.23 4.10 -6.90
CA GLU A 406 8.07 5.30 -6.69
C GLU A 406 9.40 5.20 -7.48
N THR A 407 10.04 6.35 -7.72
CA THR A 407 11.46 6.42 -8.13
C THR A 407 12.36 6.72 -6.93
N PHE A 408 13.52 6.07 -6.84
CA PHE A 408 14.52 6.38 -5.80
C PHE A 408 15.96 6.28 -6.33
N TYR A 409 16.87 7.04 -5.72
CA TYR A 409 18.27 7.09 -6.12
C TYR A 409 19.15 6.28 -5.15
N SER A 410 20.07 5.47 -5.67
CA SER A 410 21.02 4.70 -4.86
C SER A 410 22.19 5.54 -4.32
N ASN A 411 22.32 6.79 -4.77
CA ASN A 411 23.32 7.76 -4.34
C ASN A 411 22.67 9.15 -4.29
N SER A 412 22.78 9.86 -3.16
CA SER A 412 22.16 11.17 -2.96
C SER A 412 22.67 12.26 -3.91
N SER A 413 23.88 12.11 -4.46
CA SER A 413 24.43 13.03 -5.47
C SER A 413 23.78 12.90 -6.86
N ALA A 414 22.91 11.90 -7.09
CA ALA A 414 22.19 11.71 -8.35
C ALA A 414 20.82 12.42 -8.42
N ILE A 415 20.32 12.96 -7.29
CA ILE A 415 18.91 13.34 -7.11
C ILE A 415 18.38 14.40 -8.10
N ASN A 416 19.26 15.24 -8.66
CA ASN A 416 18.90 16.32 -9.60
C ASN A 416 19.53 16.15 -11.01
N LEU A 417 19.87 14.92 -11.44
CA LEU A 417 20.57 14.70 -12.72
C LEU A 417 19.69 14.77 -13.98
N CYS A 418 18.38 14.61 -13.84
CA CYS A 418 17.44 14.58 -14.97
C CYS A 418 16.54 15.82 -14.95
N PRO A 419 16.56 16.68 -15.98
CA PRO A 419 15.56 17.72 -16.14
C PRO A 419 14.14 17.13 -16.16
N LYS A 420 13.17 17.87 -15.61
CA LYS A 420 11.74 17.62 -15.80
C LYS A 420 11.27 18.39 -17.04
N GLY A 421 10.35 17.80 -17.80
CA GLY A 421 9.86 18.34 -19.07
C GLY A 421 8.39 18.75 -19.06
N PHE A 422 7.66 18.49 -17.97
CA PHE A 422 6.28 18.93 -17.78
C PHE A 422 6.11 19.69 -16.46
N VAL A 423 5.38 20.80 -16.49
CA VAL A 423 4.58 21.25 -15.34
C VAL A 423 3.30 20.42 -15.33
N MET A 424 2.96 19.85 -14.19
CA MET A 424 1.87 18.92 -14.00
C MET A 424 0.87 19.45 -12.95
N LYS A 425 -0.42 19.23 -13.22
CA LYS A 425 -1.52 19.65 -12.36
C LYS A 425 -2.53 18.52 -12.18
N ALA A 426 -2.67 18.03 -10.96
CA ALA A 426 -3.62 16.98 -10.62
C ALA A 426 -4.99 17.55 -10.24
N GLU A 427 -6.05 17.08 -10.89
CA GLU A 427 -7.39 17.68 -10.80
C GLU A 427 -8.15 17.35 -9.49
N TYR A 428 -7.66 16.35 -8.73
CA TYR A 428 -8.29 15.85 -7.50
C TYR A 428 -7.59 16.30 -6.21
N GLN A 429 -6.34 16.73 -6.29
CA GLN A 429 -5.53 17.09 -5.13
C GLN A 429 -5.37 18.60 -5.06
N LYS A 430 -5.64 19.22 -3.89
CA LYS A 430 -5.32 20.64 -3.63
C LYS A 430 -3.83 20.86 -3.33
N LEU A 431 -2.97 20.04 -3.92
CA LEU A 431 -1.55 20.31 -4.03
C LEU A 431 -1.33 21.30 -5.19
N GLY A 432 -0.15 21.91 -5.24
CA GLY A 432 0.18 22.88 -6.28
C GLY A 432 0.44 22.21 -7.64
N GLU A 433 0.90 23.03 -8.57
CA GLU A 433 1.64 22.53 -9.73
C GLU A 433 2.94 21.86 -9.26
N ASP A 434 3.30 20.75 -9.89
CA ASP A 434 4.50 19.95 -9.61
C ASP A 434 5.21 19.60 -10.93
N PHE A 435 6.43 19.07 -10.89
CA PHE A 435 7.26 18.85 -12.09
C PHE A 435 7.39 17.36 -12.43
N GLU A 436 6.99 16.96 -13.63
CA GLU A 436 7.01 15.57 -14.09
C GLU A 436 7.69 15.41 -15.47
N GLY A 437 7.93 14.17 -15.89
CA GLY A 437 8.56 13.82 -17.16
C GLY A 437 10.09 13.97 -17.12
N PHE A 438 10.81 12.95 -16.65
CA PHE A 438 12.27 12.95 -16.61
C PHE A 438 12.86 12.87 -18.03
N MET A 439 13.85 13.72 -18.34
CA MET A 439 14.49 13.78 -19.66
C MET A 439 15.98 13.40 -19.62
N TYR A 440 16.44 12.76 -20.70
CA TYR A 440 17.84 12.45 -21.01
C TYR A 440 18.06 12.55 -22.53
N GLY A 441 18.61 13.68 -22.99
CA GLY A 441 18.78 13.95 -24.43
C GLY A 441 17.43 13.92 -25.16
N ASN A 442 17.31 13.04 -26.15
CA ASN A 442 16.07 12.80 -26.92
C ASN A 442 15.17 11.70 -26.31
N THR A 443 15.44 11.27 -25.08
CA THR A 443 14.61 10.29 -24.35
C THR A 443 13.87 10.95 -23.19
N MET A 444 12.58 10.67 -23.02
CA MET A 444 11.74 11.20 -21.94
C MET A 444 10.84 10.11 -21.35
N VAL A 445 10.68 10.10 -20.02
CA VAL A 445 9.83 9.15 -19.30
C VAL A 445 8.95 9.80 -18.24
N THR A 446 7.71 9.34 -18.10
CA THR A 446 6.70 9.92 -17.22
C THR A 446 5.82 8.85 -16.56
N PHE A 447 5.25 9.12 -15.39
CA PHE A 447 4.16 8.32 -14.81
C PHE A 447 2.77 8.67 -15.38
N VAL A 448 2.68 9.74 -16.16
CA VAL A 448 1.45 10.16 -16.84
C VAL A 448 1.27 9.36 -18.14
N HIS A 449 0.10 8.76 -18.32
CA HIS A 449 -0.36 8.23 -19.60
C HIS A 449 -1.13 9.32 -20.35
N LEU A 450 -0.49 9.93 -21.34
CA LEU A 450 -1.03 11.00 -22.17
C LEU A 450 -2.02 10.44 -23.19
N HIS A 451 -3.16 11.12 -23.40
CA HIS A 451 -4.06 10.80 -24.49
C HIS A 451 -3.88 11.83 -25.60
N PHE A 452 -3.22 11.46 -26.71
CA PHE A 452 -2.89 12.39 -27.81
C PHE A 452 -4.14 12.97 -28.49
N GLY A 453 -5.29 12.30 -28.40
CA GLY A 453 -6.58 12.89 -28.78
C GLY A 453 -6.95 14.19 -28.03
N SER A 454 -6.40 14.42 -26.83
CA SER A 454 -6.58 15.70 -26.12
C SER A 454 -5.88 16.87 -26.83
N ASN A 455 -4.76 16.58 -27.50
CA ASN A 455 -3.97 17.54 -28.25
C ASN A 455 -3.10 16.81 -29.30
N PRO A 456 -3.56 16.70 -30.57
CA PRO A 456 -2.85 15.95 -31.62
C PRO A 456 -1.45 16.46 -31.95
N ALA A 457 -1.10 17.70 -31.58
CA ALA A 457 0.25 18.24 -31.75
C ALA A 457 1.30 17.45 -30.95
N ALA A 458 0.90 16.73 -29.88
CA ALA A 458 1.77 15.82 -29.17
C ALA A 458 2.26 14.66 -30.06
N ALA A 459 1.35 14.03 -30.83
CA ALA A 459 1.71 12.97 -31.78
C ALA A 459 2.57 13.52 -32.94
N GLN A 460 2.20 14.68 -33.49
CA GLN A 460 2.98 15.38 -34.52
C GLN A 460 4.41 15.64 -34.06
N SER A 461 4.59 16.17 -32.85
CA SER A 461 5.90 16.50 -32.28
C SER A 461 6.82 15.29 -32.15
N ILE A 462 6.31 14.13 -31.69
CA ILE A 462 7.10 12.89 -31.62
C ILE A 462 7.58 12.49 -33.03
N VAL A 463 6.68 12.48 -34.02
CA VAL A 463 7.02 12.07 -35.39
C VAL A 463 7.96 13.07 -36.06
N GLU A 464 7.80 14.37 -35.82
CA GLU A 464 8.71 15.41 -36.33
C GLU A 464 10.09 15.38 -35.66
N ARG A 465 10.17 15.13 -34.35
CA ARG A 465 11.46 14.95 -33.65
C ARG A 465 12.24 13.78 -34.24
N CYS A 466 11.56 12.67 -34.52
CA CYS A 466 12.12 11.53 -35.25
C CYS A 466 12.58 11.90 -36.67
N ARG A 467 11.87 12.76 -37.41
CA ARG A 467 12.33 13.24 -38.75
C ARG A 467 13.61 14.08 -38.69
N MET A 468 13.89 14.73 -37.56
CA MET A 468 15.00 15.69 -37.44
C MET A 468 16.33 15.08 -36.97
N ASP A 469 16.35 13.92 -36.29
CA ASP A 469 17.53 13.48 -35.51
C ASP A 469 18.12 12.09 -35.86
N THR A 470 17.51 11.31 -36.77
CA THR A 470 17.75 9.84 -36.78
C THR A 470 18.84 9.33 -37.72
N THR A 471 19.40 10.18 -38.59
CA THR A 471 20.44 9.81 -39.57
C THR A 471 21.75 9.24 -38.98
N LYS A 472 21.92 9.21 -37.66
CA LYS A 472 23.07 8.57 -36.97
C LYS A 472 22.66 7.45 -36.00
N ALA A 473 21.61 7.63 -35.19
CA ALA A 473 21.24 6.71 -34.10
C ALA A 473 20.94 5.27 -34.59
N ALA A 474 20.19 5.12 -35.69
CA ALA A 474 19.81 3.82 -36.21
C ALA A 474 21.01 2.95 -36.66
N ALA A 475 22.09 3.57 -37.15
CA ALA A 475 23.32 2.89 -37.53
C ALA A 475 24.12 2.40 -36.31
N VAL A 476 24.19 3.24 -35.26
CA VAL A 476 24.89 2.92 -34.00
C VAL A 476 24.18 1.79 -33.24
N ALA A 477 22.85 1.79 -33.18
CA ALA A 477 22.09 0.73 -32.52
C ALA A 477 22.28 -0.63 -33.20
N ALA A 478 22.22 -0.69 -34.54
CA ALA A 478 22.45 -1.92 -35.30
C ALA A 478 23.88 -2.47 -35.12
N ALA A 479 24.90 -1.60 -35.12
CA ALA A 479 26.28 -2.00 -34.84
C ALA A 479 26.47 -2.51 -33.40
N SER A 480 25.87 -1.81 -32.43
CA SER A 480 26.00 -2.12 -30.99
C SER A 480 25.36 -3.45 -30.62
N ALA A 481 24.14 -3.72 -31.09
CA ALA A 481 23.43 -4.98 -30.82
C ALA A 481 24.21 -6.20 -31.37
N SER A 482 24.85 -6.04 -32.54
CA SER A 482 25.67 -7.10 -33.14
C SER A 482 27.02 -7.31 -32.43
N ALA A 483 27.64 -6.24 -31.90
CA ALA A 483 28.92 -6.34 -31.17
C ALA A 483 28.76 -6.90 -29.75
N VAL A 484 27.72 -6.48 -29.02
CA VAL A 484 27.47 -6.89 -27.62
C VAL A 484 27.17 -8.39 -27.50
N ALA A 485 26.57 -8.99 -28.54
CA ALA A 485 26.25 -10.41 -28.58
C ALA A 485 27.48 -11.36 -28.52
N ALA A 486 28.71 -10.85 -28.70
CA ALA A 486 29.92 -11.66 -28.83
C ALA A 486 30.89 -11.61 -27.63
N ALA A 487 30.77 -10.65 -26.70
CA ALA A 487 31.89 -10.28 -25.82
C ALA A 487 31.60 -10.17 -24.30
N GLY A 488 30.33 -10.22 -23.87
CA GLY A 488 29.96 -10.16 -22.44
C GLY A 488 30.06 -8.77 -21.80
N PRO A 489 29.67 -8.63 -20.52
CA PRO A 489 29.27 -7.34 -19.94
C PRO A 489 30.42 -6.31 -19.80
N VAL A 490 31.64 -6.75 -19.47
CA VAL A 490 32.81 -5.85 -19.34
C VAL A 490 33.21 -5.29 -20.71
N ALA A 491 33.21 -6.13 -21.74
CA ALA A 491 33.50 -5.71 -23.10
C ALA A 491 32.35 -4.89 -23.72
N ALA A 492 31.09 -5.15 -23.36
CA ALA A 492 29.95 -4.35 -23.80
C ALA A 492 30.05 -2.90 -23.31
N ALA A 493 30.45 -2.68 -22.05
CA ALA A 493 30.70 -1.33 -21.52
C ALA A 493 31.86 -0.63 -22.24
N ALA A 494 32.96 -1.34 -22.49
CA ALA A 494 34.11 -0.81 -23.23
C ALA A 494 33.79 -0.50 -24.70
N ALA A 495 33.02 -1.37 -25.37
CA ALA A 495 32.58 -1.19 -26.76
C ALA A 495 31.58 -0.04 -26.90
N GLY A 496 30.65 0.11 -25.95
CA GLY A 496 29.74 1.26 -25.90
C GLY A 496 30.48 2.59 -25.71
N ALA A 497 31.47 2.63 -24.81
CA ALA A 497 32.33 3.80 -24.62
C ALA A 497 33.20 4.10 -25.86
N ALA A 498 33.75 3.07 -26.51
CA ALA A 498 34.53 3.24 -27.75
C ALA A 498 33.66 3.70 -28.92
N ALA A 499 32.44 3.19 -29.05
CA ALA A 499 31.47 3.65 -30.05
C ALA A 499 31.06 5.10 -29.80
N ALA A 500 30.77 5.49 -28.56
CA ALA A 500 30.48 6.88 -28.20
C ALA A 500 31.68 7.82 -28.49
N SER A 501 32.91 7.37 -28.23
CA SER A 501 34.13 8.13 -28.54
C SER A 501 34.35 8.29 -30.05
N ALA A 502 34.20 7.22 -30.83
CA ALA A 502 34.33 7.26 -32.29
C ALA A 502 33.20 8.10 -32.94
N VAL A 503 31.99 8.10 -32.35
CA VAL A 503 30.91 9.01 -32.73
C VAL A 503 31.27 10.45 -32.39
N ALA A 504 31.83 10.75 -31.20
CA ALA A 504 32.26 12.11 -30.85
C ALA A 504 33.35 12.64 -31.80
N GLU A 505 34.34 11.81 -32.17
CA GLU A 505 35.33 12.15 -33.20
C GLU A 505 34.68 12.40 -34.57
N ALA A 506 33.73 11.55 -34.99
CA ALA A 506 32.97 11.71 -36.24
C ALA A 506 31.91 12.83 -36.22
N MET A 507 31.61 13.41 -35.04
CA MET A 507 30.78 14.61 -34.88
C MET A 507 31.62 15.89 -34.96
N GLY A 508 32.94 15.81 -34.76
CA GLY A 508 33.87 16.95 -34.80
C GLY A 508 33.81 17.87 -33.56
N ASP A 509 33.05 17.50 -32.53
CA ASP A 509 32.68 18.41 -31.44
C ASP A 509 33.59 18.26 -30.20
N THR A 510 34.83 18.73 -30.33
CA THR A 510 35.86 18.58 -29.28
C THR A 510 35.68 19.57 -28.13
N LYS A 511 34.63 19.39 -27.31
CA LYS A 511 34.44 20.08 -26.02
C LYS A 511 34.19 19.13 -24.85
N SER A 512 35.28 18.50 -24.41
CA SER A 512 35.52 18.08 -23.03
C SER A 512 34.40 17.31 -22.30
N LEU A 513 34.10 16.09 -22.77
CA LEU A 513 33.74 15.02 -21.85
C LEU A 513 35.02 14.62 -21.09
N VAL A 514 35.09 14.94 -19.79
CA VAL A 514 36.20 14.51 -18.93
C VAL A 514 36.03 13.01 -18.67
N PRO A 515 36.99 12.14 -19.02
CA PRO A 515 36.86 10.71 -18.81
C PRO A 515 36.85 10.38 -17.32
N TYR A 516 35.98 9.46 -16.91
CA TYR A 516 35.87 8.98 -15.54
C TYR A 516 37.09 8.09 -15.19
N GLN A 517 38.22 8.72 -14.87
CA GLN A 517 39.42 8.02 -14.46
C GLN A 517 39.19 7.33 -13.10
N SER A 518 39.47 6.03 -13.04
CA SER A 518 39.55 5.28 -11.79
C SER A 518 40.74 5.79 -10.97
N VAL A 519 40.48 6.60 -9.94
CA VAL A 519 41.52 7.11 -9.04
C VAL A 519 42.02 6.00 -8.13
N SER A 520 43.09 5.34 -8.56
CA SER A 520 43.97 4.54 -7.69
C SER A 520 44.74 5.44 -6.72
N ASP A 521 45.13 4.91 -5.55
CA ASP A 521 45.80 5.66 -4.50
C ASP A 521 47.09 6.38 -4.94
N SER A 522 47.15 7.70 -4.74
CA SER A 522 48.41 8.44 -4.69
C SER A 522 48.28 9.72 -3.85
N HIS A 523 48.98 9.77 -2.71
CA HIS A 523 49.20 11.02 -1.96
C HIS A 523 50.15 11.95 -2.72
N PHE A 524 50.01 13.29 -2.60
CA PHE A 524 51.00 14.11 -1.88
C PHE A 524 50.57 15.59 -1.65
N THR A 525 50.72 16.05 -0.40
CA THR A 525 50.96 17.42 0.12
C THR A 525 50.37 18.68 -0.55
N LEU A 526 49.62 19.48 0.24
CA LEU A 526 49.57 20.95 0.07
C LEU A 526 50.85 21.63 0.61
N ARG A 527 51.18 22.82 0.07
CA ARG A 527 52.03 23.84 0.71
C ARG A 527 51.16 25.01 1.23
N ARG A 528 51.66 25.75 2.24
CA ARG A 528 51.01 26.93 2.83
C ARG A 528 51.68 28.25 2.41
N SER A 529 50.87 29.20 1.93
CA SER A 529 51.14 30.66 1.85
C SER A 529 49.90 31.33 1.24
N GLY A 530 49.38 32.49 1.69
CA GLY A 530 49.70 33.34 2.84
C GLY A 530 48.90 34.67 2.78
N SER A 531 48.82 35.40 3.91
CA SER A 531 48.40 36.83 4.06
C SER A 531 47.01 37.34 3.57
N PHE A 532 46.33 38.06 4.49
CA PHE A 532 45.68 39.38 4.42
C PHE A 532 45.72 40.19 3.07
N ASP A 533 44.84 41.16 2.78
CA ASP A 533 44.09 42.07 3.69
C ASP A 533 42.70 42.54 3.16
N SER A 534 42.22 43.73 3.56
CA SER A 534 40.80 44.10 3.70
C SER A 534 40.37 45.46 3.10
N GLY A 535 39.05 45.76 3.15
CA GLY A 535 38.44 47.07 2.87
C GLY A 535 37.54 47.12 1.61
N SER A 536 36.53 48.00 1.50
CA SER A 536 35.96 48.98 2.44
C SER A 536 34.50 49.35 2.03
N SER A 537 33.86 50.38 2.62
CA SER A 537 32.39 50.56 2.69
C SER A 537 31.83 51.93 2.24
N ARG A 538 30.51 52.00 1.92
CA ARG A 538 29.57 53.17 2.08
C ARG A 538 28.17 52.90 1.45
N GLN A 539 27.13 53.74 1.62
CA GLN A 539 26.27 53.99 2.81
C GLN A 539 25.24 55.14 2.58
N SER A 540 23.92 54.86 2.56
CA SER A 540 22.75 55.79 2.74
C SER A 540 21.42 55.02 2.58
N TYR A 541 20.48 54.87 3.55
CA TYR A 541 19.53 55.81 4.19
C TYR A 541 18.54 56.51 3.22
N GLU A 542 17.19 56.57 3.41
CA GLU A 542 16.18 55.94 4.32
C GLU A 542 14.76 56.13 3.68
N GLY A 543 13.64 55.41 3.90
CA GLY A 543 13.27 54.25 4.75
C GLY A 543 11.75 54.15 5.06
N ARG A 544 11.30 54.48 6.30
CA ARG A 544 9.90 54.39 6.84
C ARG A 544 9.15 53.03 6.76
N ARG A 545 9.44 52.17 7.76
CA ARG A 545 8.54 51.29 8.57
C ARG A 545 7.25 50.69 7.94
N ILE A 546 7.11 49.36 8.11
CA ILE A 546 6.14 48.72 9.03
C ILE A 546 6.71 47.36 9.51
N ASN A 547 6.28 46.93 10.71
CA ASN A 547 6.55 45.66 11.42
C ASN A 547 7.35 44.58 10.68
N GLY A 548 8.56 44.28 11.16
CA GLY A 548 9.41 43.22 10.59
C GLY A 548 9.67 42.05 11.55
N ARG A 549 10.10 40.92 10.97
CA ARG A 549 10.96 39.94 11.65
C ARG A 549 11.83 39.22 10.61
N LEU A 550 13.09 39.66 10.47
CA LEU A 550 14.10 38.91 9.71
C LEU A 550 14.60 37.73 10.53
N VAL A 551 14.94 36.63 9.85
CA VAL A 551 15.87 35.60 10.36
C VAL A 551 16.81 35.18 9.23
N ARG A 552 18.11 35.39 9.45
CA ARG A 552 19.25 34.64 8.90
C ARG A 552 20.07 34.18 10.13
N SER A 553 20.64 32.98 10.18
CA SER A 553 21.93 32.58 9.56
C SER A 553 23.07 33.53 9.97
N GLU A 554 24.20 33.09 10.54
CA GLU A 554 24.87 31.77 10.49
C GLU A 554 25.94 31.56 11.60
N SER A 555 26.44 30.32 11.72
CA SER A 555 27.83 29.87 12.01
C SER A 555 28.73 30.34 13.19
N GLU A 556 29.19 29.33 13.96
CA GLU A 556 30.58 29.06 14.44
C GLU A 556 31.27 29.70 15.69
N LEU A 557 32.29 28.94 16.19
CA LEU A 557 33.44 29.23 17.10
C LEU A 557 33.29 29.19 18.65
N TRP A 558 34.29 28.74 19.45
CA TRP A 558 35.33 27.65 19.34
C TRP A 558 36.15 27.51 20.68
N VAL A 559 37.05 26.49 20.75
CA VAL A 559 38.24 26.28 21.65
C VAL A 559 38.03 25.60 23.03
N GLY A 560 38.80 24.57 23.44
CA GLY A 560 39.75 23.70 22.69
C GLY A 560 40.83 22.94 23.52
N GLN A 561 41.54 21.99 22.85
CA GLN A 561 42.87 21.37 23.20
C GLN A 561 42.96 20.42 24.44
N VAL A 562 43.89 19.45 24.62
CA VAL A 562 45.28 19.17 24.13
C VAL A 562 45.60 17.64 23.98
N ASP A 563 46.24 17.23 22.86
CA ASP A 563 47.26 16.16 22.57
C ASP A 563 47.35 14.81 23.34
N GLN A 564 47.94 13.67 22.88
CA GLN A 564 48.69 13.17 21.68
C GLN A 564 48.69 11.58 21.76
N LYS A 565 49.35 10.67 20.99
CA LYS A 565 50.33 10.66 19.87
C LYS A 565 50.21 9.37 18.97
N HIS A 566 51.34 8.80 18.53
CA HIS A 566 51.66 7.60 17.71
C HIS A 566 51.38 6.24 18.40
N ASP A 567 51.41 5.04 17.77
CA ASP A 567 52.36 4.55 16.73
C ASP A 567 51.80 3.61 15.64
N SER A 568 52.59 3.44 14.59
CA SER A 568 52.33 2.59 13.41
C SER A 568 53.47 1.61 13.16
N TYR A 569 53.24 0.37 12.69
CA TYR A 569 54.14 -0.32 11.75
C TYR A 569 53.55 -1.59 11.12
N ASN A 570 54.14 -1.98 9.98
CA ASN A 570 53.80 -3.13 9.14
C ASN A 570 54.07 -4.50 9.78
N ARG A 571 53.38 -5.55 9.30
CA ARG A 571 54.07 -6.69 8.65
C ARG A 571 53.16 -7.56 7.77
N VAL A 572 53.80 -8.26 6.84
CA VAL A 572 53.21 -9.13 5.80
C VAL A 572 53.67 -10.58 6.02
N GLY A 573 52.80 -11.54 5.70
CA GLY A 573 53.16 -12.95 5.42
C GLY A 573 53.35 -13.88 6.62
N GLY A 574 53.49 -15.19 6.33
CA GLY A 574 53.86 -16.21 7.32
C GLY A 574 52.73 -17.10 7.86
N GLU A 575 52.15 -17.93 6.98
CA GLU A 575 52.20 -19.41 6.98
C GLU A 575 52.54 -20.23 8.28
N ILE A 576 52.24 -21.56 8.24
CA ILE A 576 52.79 -22.67 9.07
C ILE A 576 52.02 -23.12 10.37
N THR A 577 51.14 -24.11 10.16
CA THR A 577 50.88 -25.40 10.89
C THR A 577 50.63 -25.55 12.41
N LYS A 578 49.56 -26.34 12.71
CA LYS A 578 49.40 -27.48 13.66
C LYS A 578 50.37 -27.70 14.85
N SER A 579 49.76 -27.89 16.05
CA SER A 579 50.00 -28.99 17.03
C SER A 579 48.95 -28.90 18.17
N THR A 580 47.97 -29.80 18.39
CA THR A 580 47.97 -31.17 18.99
C THR A 580 48.16 -31.25 20.52
N LEU A 581 47.58 -32.30 21.14
CA LEU A 581 47.40 -32.62 22.58
C LEU A 581 46.15 -31.93 23.19
N GLU A 582 45.08 -32.61 23.65
CA GLU A 582 44.93 -33.76 24.60
C GLU A 582 45.26 -33.37 26.07
N TYR A 583 44.49 -33.70 27.11
CA TYR A 583 43.82 -34.99 27.44
C TYR A 583 42.47 -34.83 28.19
N SER A 584 41.89 -35.90 28.77
CA SER A 584 40.53 -35.92 29.40
C SER A 584 40.48 -36.40 30.89
N PRO A 585 39.45 -37.09 31.45
CA PRO A 585 38.48 -36.43 32.36
C PRO A 585 38.15 -37.16 33.71
N GLY A 586 37.28 -36.56 34.55
CA GLY A 586 36.54 -37.22 35.66
C GLY A 586 36.15 -36.26 36.80
N THR A 587 35.27 -36.56 37.78
CA THR A 587 34.20 -37.59 37.94
C THR A 587 33.36 -37.31 39.22
N SER A 588 32.23 -38.01 39.43
CA SER A 588 31.50 -38.21 40.73
C SER A 588 30.59 -37.07 41.29
N LYS A 589 29.61 -37.29 42.20
CA LYS A 589 28.50 -38.29 42.29
C LYS A 589 27.49 -37.93 43.44
N ALA A 590 26.26 -38.46 43.36
CA ALA A 590 25.21 -38.58 44.43
C ALA A 590 24.57 -37.28 45.01
N GLY A 591 23.34 -37.30 45.59
CA GLY A 591 22.25 -38.30 45.53
C GLY A 591 21.28 -38.36 46.75
N PHE A 592 19.96 -38.57 46.51
CA PHE A 592 18.88 -39.01 47.45
C PHE A 592 18.48 -38.04 48.62
N ALA A 593 17.27 -38.02 49.23
CA ALA A 593 15.93 -38.63 48.95
C ALA A 593 14.78 -38.03 49.81
N SER A 594 13.50 -38.26 49.40
CA SER A 594 12.29 -38.46 50.26
C SER A 594 11.69 -37.24 51.05
N THR A 595 10.40 -37.16 51.47
CA THR A 595 9.21 -38.05 51.38
C THR A 595 7.84 -37.32 51.53
N LYS A 596 6.80 -37.79 50.81
CA LYS A 596 5.33 -37.86 51.09
C LYS A 596 4.57 -36.80 51.96
N GLY A 597 3.43 -36.32 51.44
CA GLY A 597 2.29 -35.77 52.22
C GLY A 597 1.00 -35.59 51.38
N LYS A 598 -0.20 -35.68 51.99
CA LYS A 598 -1.56 -35.38 51.43
C LYS A 598 -2.27 -34.39 52.39
N GLY A 599 -3.29 -33.58 52.06
CA GLY A 599 -4.02 -33.28 50.81
C GLY A 599 -5.46 -32.81 51.11
N TYR A 600 -6.06 -31.90 50.31
CA TYR A 600 -7.39 -31.22 50.51
C TYR A 600 -7.48 -30.32 51.77
N THR A 601 -8.36 -29.30 51.94
CA THR A 601 -9.38 -28.59 51.10
C THR A 601 -9.17 -27.05 51.18
N GLY A 602 -9.85 -26.24 50.34
CA GLY A 602 -10.06 -24.79 50.60
C GLY A 602 -11.46 -24.51 51.19
N PRO A 603 -11.93 -23.24 51.30
CA PRO A 603 -11.30 -21.97 50.91
C PRO A 603 -11.19 -20.95 52.10
N ASP A 604 -11.31 -19.65 51.81
CA ASP A 604 -11.49 -18.47 52.69
C ASP A 604 -10.24 -17.73 53.24
N ASP A 605 -10.43 -16.42 53.51
CA ASP A 605 -9.39 -15.41 53.67
C ASP A 605 -8.63 -15.44 55.02
N ILE A 606 -7.30 -15.31 54.97
CA ILE A 606 -6.52 -14.72 56.09
C ILE A 606 -5.50 -13.69 55.56
N LEU A 607 -5.56 -12.52 56.19
CA LEU A 607 -4.71 -11.34 55.99
C LEU A 607 -3.37 -11.40 56.77
N ILE A 608 -2.45 -10.50 56.38
CA ILE A 608 -1.47 -9.79 57.25
C ILE A 608 -0.06 -10.39 57.53
N MET A 609 0.91 -9.45 57.49
CA MET A 609 2.28 -9.40 58.06
C MET A 609 3.48 -10.14 57.42
N ASN A 610 4.35 -9.31 56.84
CA ASN A 610 5.81 -9.48 56.85
C ASN A 610 6.37 -9.12 58.27
N PRO A 611 7.12 -9.99 58.95
CA PRO A 611 7.70 -9.70 60.25
C PRO A 611 9.24 -9.55 60.22
N LYS A 612 9.74 -8.30 60.15
CA LYS A 612 10.72 -7.75 61.10
C LYS A 612 11.03 -6.27 60.86
N GLU A 613 11.13 -5.55 61.98
CA GLU A 613 11.75 -4.23 62.17
C GLU A 613 11.25 -3.04 61.30
N GLY A 614 10.75 -1.94 61.88
CA GLY A 614 10.59 -1.70 63.32
C GLY A 614 10.45 -0.25 63.81
N ARG A 615 10.11 0.73 62.96
CA ARG A 615 9.80 2.12 63.37
C ARG A 615 8.90 2.81 62.33
N ARG A 616 8.14 3.82 62.76
CA ARG A 616 7.24 4.62 61.89
C ARG A 616 7.95 5.85 61.35
N TYR A 617 7.48 6.34 60.20
CA TYR A 617 7.81 7.68 59.69
C TYR A 617 7.28 8.77 60.63
N GLY A 618 8.12 9.77 60.89
CA GLY A 618 7.83 10.95 61.72
C GLY A 618 9.14 11.64 62.06
N ASP A 619 9.23 12.93 61.73
CA ASP A 619 10.30 13.88 62.07
C ASP A 619 11.75 13.53 61.66
N ILE A 620 12.28 14.23 60.65
CA ILE A 620 13.41 15.19 60.79
C ILE A 620 13.75 15.78 59.40
N LEU A 621 13.93 17.11 59.36
CA LEU A 621 14.55 17.84 58.23
C LEU A 621 16.07 17.87 58.42
N GLY A 622 16.87 17.54 57.40
CA GLY A 622 18.34 17.56 57.53
C GLY A 622 19.15 17.33 56.25
N SER A 623 19.51 18.42 55.57
CA SER A 623 20.77 18.71 54.86
C SER A 623 21.73 17.58 54.40
N ASN A 624 22.22 17.74 53.16
CA ASN A 624 23.58 17.40 52.67
C ASN A 624 23.97 15.90 52.55
N SER A 625 24.97 15.48 51.75
CA SER A 625 25.57 16.01 50.50
C SER A 625 26.60 15.03 49.92
N ASN A 626 26.62 14.81 48.61
CA ASN A 626 27.73 14.27 47.80
C ASN A 626 28.33 12.87 48.14
N GLU A 627 29.14 12.38 47.19
CA GLU A 627 29.92 11.13 47.21
C GLU A 627 29.09 9.82 47.15
N ALA A 628 29.53 8.73 46.50
CA ALA A 628 30.84 8.46 45.88
C ALA A 628 30.73 7.96 44.42
N ILE A 629 31.84 8.01 43.67
CA ILE A 629 31.95 7.60 42.26
C ILE A 629 32.98 6.45 42.10
N ALA A 630 32.59 5.43 41.33
CA ALA A 630 33.42 4.42 40.65
C ALA A 630 34.27 3.44 41.48
N ILE A 631 34.45 2.22 40.92
CA ILE A 631 35.78 1.64 40.62
C ILE A 631 35.66 0.47 39.61
N VAL A 632 36.44 0.56 38.52
CA VAL A 632 37.13 -0.51 37.73
C VAL A 632 36.35 -1.85 37.53
N GLN A 633 35.76 -2.14 36.36
CA GLN A 633 36.37 -2.60 35.08
C GLN A 633 37.15 -3.94 35.12
N GLY A 634 36.89 -4.84 34.15
CA GLY A 634 37.75 -6.00 33.91
C GLY A 634 37.35 -6.86 32.69
N SER A 635 38.32 -7.14 31.80
CA SER A 635 38.30 -8.14 30.71
C SER A 635 37.44 -7.87 29.45
N ARG A 636 38.13 -7.82 28.29
CA ARG A 636 37.57 -7.79 26.92
C ARG A 636 38.03 -9.02 26.11
N ARG A 637 37.28 -9.31 25.02
CA ARG A 637 37.58 -10.11 23.78
C ARG A 637 36.60 -11.29 23.59
N LYS A 638 36.13 -11.64 22.38
CA LYS A 638 36.29 -11.05 21.03
C LYS A 638 35.14 -11.51 20.09
N ASN A 639 34.98 -10.79 18.96
CA ASN A 639 34.34 -11.21 17.69
C ASN A 639 32.88 -11.70 17.67
N LEU A 640 31.98 -10.88 17.11
CA LEU A 640 30.75 -11.25 16.38
C LEU A 640 30.50 -10.18 15.28
N PRO A 641 29.89 -10.50 14.12
CA PRO A 641 29.63 -9.54 13.04
C PRO A 641 28.47 -8.58 13.37
N PRO A 642 28.37 -7.42 12.70
CA PRO A 642 27.38 -6.39 13.03
C PRO A 642 25.99 -6.68 12.48
N LEU A 643 25.03 -6.99 13.37
CA LEU A 643 23.59 -6.92 13.08
C LEU A 643 23.08 -5.49 13.25
N THR A 644 22.73 -4.79 12.16
CA THR A 644 22.42 -3.35 12.16
C THR A 644 20.98 -3.01 11.80
N SER A 645 20.09 -3.08 12.79
CA SER A 645 18.78 -2.39 12.77
C SER A 645 18.23 -2.21 14.19
N ASN A 646 18.02 -3.31 14.91
CA ASN A 646 17.25 -3.38 16.18
C ASN A 646 17.86 -2.67 17.41
N ARG A 647 18.95 -1.90 17.27
CA ARG A 647 19.64 -1.28 18.42
C ARG A 647 18.93 -0.06 19.04
N ARG A 648 18.02 0.62 18.33
CA ARG A 648 17.38 1.86 18.85
C ARG A 648 16.39 1.56 19.98
N THR A 649 15.35 0.74 19.74
CA THR A 649 14.39 0.37 20.81
C THR A 649 15.07 -0.34 21.99
N PHE A 650 16.00 -1.28 21.71
CA PHE A 650 16.75 -1.97 22.75
C PHE A 650 17.61 -1.01 23.60
N GLY A 651 18.14 0.07 23.02
CA GLY A 651 18.84 1.12 23.75
C GLY A 651 17.94 1.85 24.74
N TRP A 652 16.74 2.26 24.32
CA TRP A 652 15.78 2.97 25.18
C TRP A 652 15.30 2.09 26.35
N LEU A 653 15.00 0.81 26.10
CA LEU A 653 14.62 -0.17 27.16
C LEU A 653 15.76 -0.51 28.12
N ILE A 654 17.03 -0.39 27.72
CA ILE A 654 18.19 -0.63 28.59
C ILE A 654 18.57 0.63 29.38
N ASN A 655 18.48 1.82 28.78
CA ASN A 655 18.90 3.08 29.39
C ASN A 655 17.83 3.74 30.28
N GLY A 656 16.55 3.39 30.12
CA GLY A 656 15.45 4.05 30.83
C GLY A 656 15.08 5.44 30.28
N GLU A 657 15.54 5.78 29.08
CA GLU A 657 15.30 7.08 28.45
C GLU A 657 13.90 7.15 27.83
N VAL A 658 13.02 7.97 28.42
CA VAL A 658 11.70 8.28 27.86
C VAL A 658 11.85 9.13 26.59
N PRO A 659 11.15 8.80 25.47
CA PRO A 659 11.25 9.57 24.23
C PRO A 659 10.82 11.03 24.41
N ARG A 660 11.70 11.99 24.08
CA ARG A 660 11.42 13.43 24.19
C ARG A 660 10.60 13.98 23.02
N HIS A 661 9.35 13.53 22.87
CA HIS A 661 8.36 14.21 22.03
C HIS A 661 7.46 15.14 22.87
N LEU A 662 8.08 16.15 23.48
CA LEU A 662 7.39 17.27 24.14
C LEU A 662 7.62 18.57 23.37
N GLU A 663 7.13 18.62 22.12
CA GLU A 663 6.95 19.88 21.41
C GLU A 663 5.80 20.67 22.05
N ARG A 664 6.13 21.54 23.00
CA ARG A 664 5.20 22.55 23.51
C ARG A 664 4.91 23.54 22.39
N VAL A 665 3.73 23.44 21.76
CA VAL A 665 3.18 24.50 20.91
C VAL A 665 3.14 25.80 21.73
N PRO A 666 3.85 26.87 21.34
CA PRO A 666 3.98 28.06 22.17
C PRO A 666 2.74 28.97 22.02
N SER A 667 1.79 28.84 22.95
CA SER A 667 0.66 29.75 23.10
C SER A 667 1.12 31.13 23.61
N GLY A 668 1.58 31.99 22.69
CA GLY A 668 2.02 33.34 23.01
C GLY A 668 0.85 34.27 23.36
N GLY A 669 0.58 34.49 24.65
CA GLY A 669 -0.47 35.41 25.07
C GLY A 669 -0.60 35.60 26.59
N GLY A 670 0.17 36.53 27.15
CA GLY A 670 -0.10 37.19 28.44
C GLY A 670 0.06 36.35 29.72
N PHE A 671 1.04 36.69 30.55
CA PHE A 671 1.00 36.30 31.97
C PHE A 671 -0.12 37.05 32.70
N SER A 672 -1.16 36.34 33.14
CA SER A 672 -1.98 36.76 34.28
C SER A 672 -1.77 35.79 35.43
N SER A 673 -1.43 36.30 36.61
CA SER A 673 -1.12 35.49 37.80
C SER A 673 -2.40 34.98 38.49
N SER A 674 -3.05 33.98 37.91
CA SER A 674 -4.01 33.14 38.64
C SER A 674 -3.26 32.06 39.42
N SER A 675 -3.59 31.89 40.69
CA SER A 675 -3.16 30.74 41.50
C SER A 675 -3.53 29.41 40.83
N PRO A 676 -2.80 28.31 41.10
CA PRO A 676 -3.14 27.00 40.54
C PRO A 676 -4.54 26.61 41.03
N SER A 677 -5.50 26.54 40.11
CA SER A 677 -6.80 25.95 40.39
C SER A 677 -6.59 24.51 40.83
N SER A 678 -7.20 24.13 41.95
CA SER A 678 -7.14 22.76 42.45
C SER A 678 -7.82 21.83 41.44
N LYS A 679 -7.02 21.21 40.56
CA LYS A 679 -7.49 20.14 39.67
C LYS A 679 -8.00 19.00 40.55
N THR A 680 -9.31 18.90 40.70
CA THR A 680 -9.97 17.73 41.24
C THR A 680 -9.61 16.54 40.37
N LEU A 681 -8.96 15.54 40.96
CA LEU A 681 -8.62 14.31 40.26
C LEU A 681 -9.92 13.61 39.79
N PRO A 682 -9.90 12.93 38.63
CA PRO A 682 -11.10 12.28 38.11
C PRO A 682 -11.49 11.07 38.98
N GLU A 683 -12.66 11.14 39.61
CA GLU A 683 -13.24 10.04 40.42
C GLU A 683 -14.32 9.27 39.62
N ARG A 684 -14.79 9.84 38.50
CA ARG A 684 -15.82 9.29 37.61
C ARG A 684 -15.25 8.96 36.24
N ILE A 685 -14.52 7.85 36.14
CA ILE A 685 -13.81 7.44 34.92
C ILE A 685 -14.67 6.50 34.07
N VAL A 686 -14.69 6.73 32.76
CA VAL A 686 -15.18 5.78 31.75
C VAL A 686 -14.02 5.31 30.88
N SER A 687 -13.86 4.00 30.72
CA SER A 687 -12.82 3.42 29.86
C SER A 687 -13.45 2.71 28.66
N LEU A 688 -13.07 3.14 27.45
CA LEU A 688 -13.47 2.52 26.18
C LEU A 688 -12.34 1.65 25.59
N SER A 689 -11.36 1.24 26.42
CA SER A 689 -10.31 0.28 26.05
C SER A 689 -10.10 -0.76 27.16
N PRO A 690 -10.04 -2.07 26.84
CA PRO A 690 -9.63 -3.11 27.78
C PRO A 690 -8.25 -2.84 28.41
N SER A 691 -7.30 -2.32 27.64
CA SER A 691 -5.92 -2.07 28.10
C SER A 691 -5.86 -0.86 29.04
N ALA A 692 -6.63 0.19 28.78
CA ALA A 692 -6.77 1.30 29.72
C ALA A 692 -7.50 0.89 31.00
N THR A 693 -8.50 0.01 30.91
CA THR A 693 -9.17 -0.59 32.07
C THR A 693 -8.21 -1.42 32.91
N GLU A 694 -7.38 -2.25 32.30
CA GLU A 694 -6.34 -3.05 32.96
C GLU A 694 -5.33 -2.17 33.71
N ILE A 695 -4.79 -1.14 33.05
CA ILE A 695 -3.88 -0.18 33.68
C ILE A 695 -4.54 0.53 34.87
N LEU A 696 -5.79 1.00 34.73
CA LEU A 696 -6.51 1.63 35.83
C LEU A 696 -6.73 0.69 37.03
N ILE A 697 -6.84 -0.61 36.81
CA ILE A 697 -6.99 -1.61 37.89
C ILE A 697 -5.65 -1.83 38.59
N GLU A 698 -4.56 -2.06 37.84
CA GLU A 698 -3.21 -2.25 38.39
C GLU A 698 -2.69 -1.01 39.16
N LEU A 699 -3.06 0.20 38.72
CA LEU A 699 -2.78 1.44 39.45
C LEU A 699 -3.64 1.63 40.72
N GLY A 700 -4.65 0.79 40.96
CA GLY A 700 -5.59 0.93 42.06
C GLY A 700 -6.75 1.90 41.82
N ALA A 701 -6.80 2.57 40.66
CA ALA A 701 -7.91 3.44 40.24
C ALA A 701 -9.20 2.69 39.86
N GLY A 702 -9.22 1.35 39.84
CA GLY A 702 -10.36 0.54 39.40
C GLY A 702 -11.70 0.86 40.07
N LYS A 703 -11.71 1.37 41.31
CA LYS A 703 -12.94 1.83 42.00
C LYS A 703 -13.56 3.10 41.41
N ARG A 704 -12.80 3.88 40.62
CA ARG A 704 -13.24 5.09 39.91
C ARG A 704 -13.88 4.79 38.55
N LEU A 705 -13.77 3.55 38.07
CA LEU A 705 -14.45 3.12 36.84
C LEU A 705 -15.96 3.06 37.10
N ILE A 706 -16.71 4.02 36.56
CA ILE A 706 -18.19 4.04 36.59
C ILE A 706 -18.79 3.36 35.36
N GLY A 707 -18.02 3.17 34.29
CA GLY A 707 -18.48 2.51 33.07
C GLY A 707 -17.34 2.05 32.17
N VAL A 708 -17.59 0.96 31.44
CA VAL A 708 -16.61 0.31 30.55
C VAL A 708 -17.25 -0.10 29.21
N THR A 709 -16.44 -0.54 28.25
CA THR A 709 -16.94 -1.28 27.08
C THR A 709 -17.10 -2.77 27.38
N GLU A 710 -17.95 -3.44 26.59
CA GLU A 710 -18.29 -4.86 26.70
C GLU A 710 -17.08 -5.80 26.64
N SER A 711 -16.06 -5.46 25.84
CA SER A 711 -14.81 -6.21 25.73
C SER A 711 -13.92 -6.14 26.98
N CYS A 712 -14.15 -5.19 27.90
CA CYS A 712 -13.45 -5.15 29.20
C CYS A 712 -13.90 -6.25 30.18
N ARG A 713 -14.93 -7.06 29.85
CA ARG A 713 -15.50 -8.07 30.75
C ARG A 713 -14.61 -9.30 31.01
N ARG A 714 -13.45 -9.43 30.35
CA ARG A 714 -12.46 -10.49 30.61
C ARG A 714 -11.04 -9.90 30.58
N PRO A 715 -10.13 -10.25 31.51
CA PRO A 715 -10.26 -11.12 32.68
C PRO A 715 -10.15 -10.37 34.02
N GLY A 716 -10.53 -11.06 35.12
CA GLY A 716 -9.94 -10.87 36.45
C GLY A 716 -10.41 -9.69 37.31
N GLY A 717 -10.38 -8.45 36.81
CA GLY A 717 -10.37 -7.25 37.68
C GLY A 717 -11.59 -6.32 37.64
N VAL A 718 -12.51 -6.49 36.68
CA VAL A 718 -13.71 -5.64 36.54
C VAL A 718 -14.86 -6.24 37.36
N MET A 719 -15.50 -5.43 38.21
CA MET A 719 -16.69 -5.86 38.96
C MET A 719 -17.89 -5.99 38.02
N ASN A 720 -18.86 -6.85 38.34
CA ASN A 720 -20.08 -6.98 37.53
C ASN A 720 -20.98 -5.72 37.57
N ASP A 721 -20.66 -4.76 38.43
CA ASP A 721 -21.45 -3.55 38.72
C ASP A 721 -21.16 -2.37 37.77
N GLN A 722 -20.05 -2.41 37.01
CA GLN A 722 -19.74 -1.35 36.04
C GLN A 722 -20.74 -1.32 34.87
N TYR A 723 -21.23 -0.13 34.53
CA TYR A 723 -22.16 0.03 33.40
C TYR A 723 -21.47 -0.23 32.06
N ILE A 724 -22.11 -0.98 31.16
CA ILE A 724 -21.59 -1.23 29.81
C ILE A 724 -22.02 -0.10 28.88
N VAL A 725 -21.18 0.93 28.84
CA VAL A 725 -21.37 2.19 28.10
C VAL A 725 -21.28 1.98 26.59
N CYS A 726 -20.43 1.05 26.14
CA CYS A 726 -20.19 0.81 24.73
C CYS A 726 -20.26 -0.69 24.43
N ARG A 727 -21.23 -1.10 23.61
CA ARG A 727 -21.47 -2.48 23.17
C ARG A 727 -21.17 -2.64 21.69
N SER A 728 -20.97 -3.86 21.21
CA SER A 728 -20.97 -4.08 19.76
C SER A 728 -22.36 -3.82 19.16
N LYS A 729 -22.42 -3.42 17.88
CA LYS A 729 -23.66 -3.48 17.08
C LYS A 729 -23.86 -4.84 16.42
N VAL A 730 -22.83 -5.69 16.40
CA VAL A 730 -22.88 -7.04 15.84
C VAL A 730 -23.65 -7.95 16.78
N ASP A 731 -24.60 -8.71 16.25
CA ASP A 731 -25.43 -9.66 17.01
C ASP A 731 -24.59 -10.89 17.42
N PRO A 732 -24.44 -11.21 18.74
CA PRO A 732 -23.76 -12.41 19.20
C PRO A 732 -24.37 -13.73 18.70
N GLY A 733 -25.63 -13.70 18.22
CA GLY A 733 -26.29 -14.85 17.57
C GLY A 733 -25.91 -15.06 16.10
N SER A 734 -25.25 -14.09 15.45
CA SER A 734 -24.86 -14.21 14.04
C SER A 734 -23.72 -15.22 13.85
N ARG A 735 -24.02 -16.31 13.12
CA ARG A 735 -23.03 -17.35 12.80
C ARG A 735 -22.14 -16.91 11.66
N PHE A 736 -20.82 -17.01 11.87
CA PHE A 736 -19.76 -16.60 10.96
C PHE A 736 -19.77 -15.09 10.65
N GLN A 737 -18.94 -14.34 11.36
CA GLN A 737 -18.35 -13.12 10.81
C GLN A 737 -16.84 -13.17 10.98
N THR A 738 -16.16 -12.67 9.96
CA THR A 738 -14.72 -12.83 9.73
C THR A 738 -14.03 -11.46 9.78
N TYR A 739 -12.69 -11.40 9.81
CA TYR A 739 -11.98 -10.11 9.86
C TYR A 739 -12.34 -9.18 8.67
N VAL A 740 -12.58 -9.77 7.48
CA VAL A 740 -13.14 -9.04 6.32
C VAL A 740 -14.46 -8.34 6.66
N GLU A 741 -15.34 -8.95 7.45
CA GLU A 741 -16.70 -8.46 7.70
C GLU A 741 -16.76 -7.40 8.80
N VAL A 742 -15.84 -7.45 9.77
CA VAL A 742 -15.62 -6.33 10.71
C VAL A 742 -15.13 -5.11 9.94
N GLN A 743 -14.12 -5.27 9.07
CA GLN A 743 -13.59 -4.18 8.24
C GLN A 743 -14.62 -3.67 7.21
N LYS A 744 -15.38 -4.56 6.54
CA LYS A 744 -16.48 -4.16 5.64
C LYS A 744 -17.61 -3.47 6.39
N SER A 745 -17.89 -3.82 7.65
CA SER A 745 -18.88 -3.10 8.47
C SER A 745 -18.44 -1.67 8.76
N ALA A 746 -17.14 -1.43 9.02
CA ALA A 746 -16.58 -0.10 9.19
C ALA A 746 -16.49 0.71 7.88
N GLY A 747 -16.24 0.05 6.75
CA GLY A 747 -16.11 0.69 5.43
C GLY A 747 -17.42 0.97 4.69
N THR A 748 -18.43 0.10 4.82
CA THR A 748 -19.69 0.18 4.05
C THR A 748 -20.73 1.07 4.72
N LEU A 749 -20.63 1.29 6.04
CA LEU A 749 -21.45 2.25 6.77
C LEU A 749 -20.68 3.57 6.92
N GLY A 750 -21.01 4.57 6.10
CA GLY A 750 -20.32 5.87 6.09
C GLY A 750 -20.21 6.51 7.48
N LYS A 751 -18.99 6.57 8.03
CA LYS A 751 -18.67 7.03 9.40
C LYS A 751 -19.42 6.29 10.53
N GLY A 752 -19.90 5.08 10.27
CA GLY A 752 -20.62 4.24 11.22
C GLY A 752 -19.67 3.42 12.09
N ILE A 753 -19.45 3.85 13.34
CA ILE A 753 -18.71 3.05 14.34
C ILE A 753 -19.37 1.67 14.48
N SER A 754 -18.60 0.58 14.50
CA SER A 754 -19.09 -0.79 14.77
C SER A 754 -19.76 -0.93 16.14
N MET A 755 -19.42 -0.05 17.08
CA MET A 755 -19.93 -0.02 18.44
C MET A 755 -21.14 0.91 18.60
N ARG A 756 -22.00 0.63 19.58
CA ARG A 756 -23.10 1.49 20.05
C ARG A 756 -22.72 2.05 21.43
N LEU A 757 -22.42 3.34 21.45
CA LEU A 757 -22.17 4.13 22.66
C LEU A 757 -23.50 4.64 23.25
N ASP A 758 -23.77 4.39 24.54
CA ASP A 758 -24.90 5.00 25.24
C ASP A 758 -24.58 6.42 25.70
N VAL A 759 -24.71 7.34 24.73
CA VAL A 759 -24.64 8.78 24.92
C VAL A 759 -25.65 9.26 25.97
N SER A 760 -26.84 8.65 26.02
CA SER A 760 -27.90 9.06 26.95
C SER A 760 -27.57 8.75 28.41
N TRP A 761 -26.81 7.68 28.64
CA TRP A 761 -26.22 7.36 29.94
C TRP A 761 -25.05 8.29 30.24
N LEU A 762 -24.12 8.51 29.29
CA LEU A 762 -22.96 9.39 29.49
C LEU A 762 -23.34 10.83 29.91
N CYS A 763 -24.32 11.45 29.25
CA CYS A 763 -24.78 12.80 29.60
C CYS A 763 -25.41 12.89 31.01
N LYS A 764 -26.00 11.79 31.51
CA LYS A 764 -26.53 11.69 32.88
C LYS A 764 -25.42 11.37 33.89
N ALA A 765 -24.51 10.49 33.52
CA ALA A 765 -23.44 9.98 34.35
C ALA A 765 -22.35 11.01 34.61
N LYS A 766 -22.12 11.96 33.68
CA LYS A 766 -21.13 13.04 33.79
C LYS A 766 -19.76 12.51 34.26
N PRO A 767 -19.03 11.79 33.39
CA PRO A 767 -17.67 11.35 33.71
C PRO A 767 -16.71 12.53 33.77
N ASP A 768 -15.76 12.47 34.70
CA ASP A 768 -14.65 13.44 34.80
C ASP A 768 -13.58 13.16 33.73
N LEU A 769 -13.46 11.87 33.33
CA LEU A 769 -12.49 11.37 32.37
C LEU A 769 -13.11 10.27 31.49
N ILE A 770 -12.93 10.38 30.18
CA ILE A 770 -13.19 9.31 29.21
C ILE A 770 -11.85 8.93 28.55
N ILE A 771 -11.44 7.67 28.67
CA ILE A 771 -10.24 7.14 28.00
C ILE A 771 -10.64 6.33 26.77
N ILE A 772 -10.04 6.65 25.62
CA ILE A 772 -10.24 6.03 24.31
C ILE A 772 -8.88 5.51 23.82
N GLN A 773 -8.87 4.43 23.03
CA GLN A 773 -7.66 3.92 22.39
C GLN A 773 -7.84 3.84 20.87
N ASP A 774 -6.86 4.36 20.14
CA ASP A 774 -6.83 4.40 18.68
C ASP A 774 -6.01 3.21 18.14
N SER A 775 -6.50 1.99 18.37
CA SER A 775 -5.83 0.77 17.91
C SER A 775 -6.34 0.36 16.53
N SER A 776 -5.63 0.74 15.47
CA SER A 776 -5.90 0.34 14.08
C SER A 776 -5.93 -1.19 13.85
N LEU A 777 -5.39 -1.97 14.80
CA LEU A 777 -5.55 -3.43 14.89
C LEU A 777 -7.01 -3.92 14.90
N HIS A 778 -7.92 -3.22 15.59
CA HIS A 778 -9.26 -3.72 15.92
C HIS A 778 -10.38 -3.21 14.99
N GLY A 779 -10.17 -2.12 14.24
CA GLY A 779 -11.21 -1.47 13.42
C GLY A 779 -12.33 -0.77 14.20
N ASP A 780 -12.60 -1.17 15.45
CA ASP A 780 -13.76 -0.72 16.25
C ASP A 780 -13.75 0.77 16.66
N THR A 781 -12.57 1.39 16.79
CA THR A 781 -12.42 2.70 17.43
C THR A 781 -11.67 3.71 16.55
N CYS A 782 -12.28 4.15 15.45
CA CYS A 782 -11.89 5.39 14.79
C CYS A 782 -12.03 6.55 15.80
N SER A 783 -10.91 6.98 16.40
CA SER A 783 -10.92 7.86 17.58
C SER A 783 -11.65 9.19 17.34
N SER A 784 -11.46 9.76 16.15
CA SER A 784 -12.14 10.98 15.69
C SER A 784 -13.66 10.83 15.58
N SER A 785 -14.17 9.62 15.32
CA SER A 785 -15.62 9.36 15.25
C SER A 785 -16.24 9.29 16.65
N ILE A 786 -15.56 8.68 17.63
CA ILE A 786 -16.03 8.70 19.03
C ILE A 786 -15.99 10.13 19.59
N VAL A 787 -14.90 10.87 19.35
CA VAL A 787 -14.81 12.29 19.73
C VAL A 787 -15.91 13.13 19.07
N GLY A 788 -16.24 12.87 17.80
CA GLY A 788 -17.35 13.52 17.11
C GLY A 788 -18.71 13.27 17.79
N ILE A 789 -19.01 12.02 18.19
CA ILE A 789 -20.24 11.68 18.91
C ILE A 789 -20.27 12.31 20.32
N LEU A 790 -19.14 12.31 21.04
CA LEU A 790 -19.03 12.95 22.35
C LEU A 790 -19.23 14.47 22.26
N ALA A 791 -18.64 15.13 21.25
CA ALA A 791 -18.85 16.55 21.01
C ALA A 791 -20.31 16.88 20.67
N GLN A 792 -20.97 16.07 19.83
CA GLN A 792 -22.41 16.19 19.56
C GLN A 792 -23.29 16.01 20.81
N ALA A 793 -22.78 15.30 21.81
CA ALA A 793 -23.43 15.10 23.12
C ALA A 793 -23.15 16.22 24.13
N GLY A 794 -22.38 17.26 23.77
CA GLY A 794 -21.90 18.30 24.69
C GLY A 794 -20.81 17.84 25.66
N LEU A 795 -20.23 16.65 25.44
CA LEU A 795 -19.12 16.09 26.19
C LEU A 795 -17.81 16.45 25.47
N GLU A 796 -17.42 17.71 25.56
CA GLU A 796 -16.18 18.23 24.97
C GLU A 796 -15.04 18.29 26.00
N SER A 797 -13.83 17.91 25.55
CA SER A 797 -12.62 17.94 26.38
C SER A 797 -12.33 19.35 26.89
N GLY A 798 -12.11 19.49 28.20
CA GLY A 798 -11.80 20.78 28.83
C GLY A 798 -13.01 21.67 29.17
N LYS A 799 -14.25 21.21 28.95
CA LYS A 799 -15.47 21.86 29.49
C LYS A 799 -15.93 21.20 30.80
N ASN A 800 -16.52 20.01 30.71
CA ASN A 800 -17.11 19.27 31.84
C ASN A 800 -16.55 17.85 32.03
N THR A 801 -15.73 17.39 31.08
CA THR A 801 -15.17 16.04 31.00
C THR A 801 -13.81 16.17 30.31
N ASN A 802 -12.79 15.43 30.76
CA ASN A 802 -11.54 15.28 30.03
C ASN A 802 -11.64 14.08 29.08
N ILE A 803 -11.16 14.21 27.84
CA ILE A 803 -11.07 13.09 26.89
C ILE A 803 -9.60 12.81 26.61
N MET A 804 -9.18 11.58 26.89
CA MET A 804 -7.84 11.06 26.68
C MET A 804 -7.84 10.04 25.53
N ILE A 805 -6.89 10.15 24.60
CA ILE A 805 -6.78 9.26 23.43
C ILE A 805 -5.39 8.65 23.43
N LEU A 806 -5.30 7.35 23.69
CA LEU A 806 -4.08 6.56 23.65
C LEU A 806 -3.79 6.12 22.21
N LYS A 807 -2.57 6.32 21.73
CA LYS A 807 -2.12 5.89 20.39
C LYS A 807 -0.84 5.05 20.42
N PRO A 808 -0.83 3.90 21.12
CA PRO A 808 0.35 3.05 21.14
C PRO A 808 0.61 2.40 19.78
N HIS A 809 1.86 2.41 19.33
CA HIS A 809 2.32 1.66 18.16
C HIS A 809 3.49 0.71 18.48
N THR A 810 4.23 0.97 19.56
CA THR A 810 5.38 0.18 20.03
C THR A 810 5.20 -0.25 21.49
N MET A 811 6.06 -1.16 21.96
CA MET A 811 6.19 -1.48 23.38
C MET A 811 6.54 -0.24 24.22
N ALA A 812 7.29 0.72 23.67
CA ALA A 812 7.62 1.96 24.37
C ALA A 812 6.37 2.84 24.60
N ASP A 813 5.50 2.96 23.60
CA ASP A 813 4.26 3.74 23.71
C ASP A 813 3.23 3.07 24.64
N ALA A 814 3.20 1.73 24.68
CA ALA A 814 2.41 0.99 25.66
C ALA A 814 2.89 1.26 27.10
N MET A 815 4.21 1.35 27.33
CA MET A 815 4.76 1.75 28.64
C MET A 815 4.58 3.24 28.93
N ALA A 816 4.55 4.12 27.92
CA ALA A 816 4.22 5.54 28.08
C ALA A 816 2.75 5.71 28.50
N SER A 817 1.83 4.96 27.88
CA SER A 817 0.41 4.95 28.20
C SER A 817 0.13 4.63 29.68
N VAL A 818 0.97 3.82 30.33
CA VAL A 818 0.88 3.58 31.79
C VAL A 818 1.15 4.86 32.59
N LEU A 819 2.20 5.61 32.23
CA LEU A 819 2.57 6.87 32.86
C LEU A 819 1.55 7.98 32.60
N ASP A 820 1.06 8.08 31.36
CA ASP A 820 0.08 9.09 30.95
C ASP A 820 -1.27 8.90 31.67
N ILE A 821 -1.72 7.65 31.82
CA ILE A 821 -2.92 7.33 32.63
C ILE A 821 -2.65 7.66 34.10
N GLY A 822 -1.47 7.29 34.61
CA GLY A 822 -1.03 7.59 35.98
C GLY A 822 -1.10 9.08 36.32
N ASP A 823 -0.51 9.95 35.51
CA ASP A 823 -0.59 11.41 35.69
C ASP A 823 -2.05 11.90 35.65
N MET A 824 -2.82 11.46 34.65
CA MET A 824 -4.22 11.88 34.45
C MET A 824 -5.13 11.53 35.64
N VAL A 825 -4.87 10.45 36.37
CA VAL A 825 -5.65 10.04 37.57
C VAL A 825 -4.99 10.39 38.91
N GLY A 826 -3.82 11.06 38.88
CA GLY A 826 -3.06 11.45 40.07
C GLY A 826 -2.36 10.29 40.80
N LEU A 827 -2.00 9.22 40.08
CA LEU A 827 -1.30 8.02 40.55
C LEU A 827 0.00 7.80 39.76
N TYR A 828 0.72 8.89 39.49
CA TYR A 828 1.94 8.89 38.69
C TYR A 828 3.11 8.13 39.35
N HIS A 829 3.16 8.10 40.68
CA HIS A 829 4.18 7.36 41.43
C HIS A 829 3.96 5.84 41.30
N GLU A 830 2.71 5.41 41.43
CA GLU A 830 2.27 4.03 41.22
C GLU A 830 2.52 3.60 39.77
N ALA A 831 2.30 4.50 38.80
CA ALA A 831 2.60 4.26 37.39
C ALA A 831 4.11 4.16 37.08
N CYS A 832 4.96 4.94 37.78
CA CYS A 832 6.41 4.76 37.70
C CYS A 832 6.82 3.38 38.22
N LEU A 833 6.32 2.96 39.39
CA LEU A 833 6.62 1.66 39.99
C LEU A 833 6.16 0.49 39.09
N LEU A 834 4.93 0.57 38.56
CA LEU A 834 4.39 -0.42 37.61
C LEU A 834 5.21 -0.45 36.32
N GLY A 835 5.52 0.70 35.74
CA GLY A 835 6.33 0.82 34.52
C GLY A 835 7.73 0.24 34.68
N ASP A 836 8.42 0.50 35.80
CA ASP A 836 9.77 -0.03 36.05
C ASP A 836 9.77 -1.53 36.37
N TRP A 837 8.72 -2.04 37.04
CA TRP A 837 8.51 -3.48 37.22
C TRP A 837 8.30 -4.19 35.86
N LEU A 838 7.44 -3.65 35.00
CA LEU A 838 7.22 -4.16 33.63
C LEU A 838 8.51 -4.11 32.79
N ARG A 839 9.28 -3.00 32.83
CA ARG A 839 10.61 -2.89 32.21
C ARG A 839 11.62 -3.88 32.79
N SER A 840 11.53 -4.24 34.07
CA SER A 840 12.41 -5.26 34.67
C SER A 840 12.12 -6.65 34.10
N ARG A 841 10.84 -7.04 34.03
CA ARG A 841 10.39 -8.30 33.43
C ARG A 841 10.82 -8.45 31.97
N LEU A 842 10.63 -7.40 31.16
CA LEU A 842 11.08 -7.39 29.76
C LEU A 842 12.60 -7.55 29.61
N ARG A 843 13.39 -6.97 30.53
CA ARG A 843 14.85 -7.14 30.56
C ARG A 843 15.26 -8.56 30.99
N GLU A 844 14.54 -9.18 31.92
CA GLU A 844 14.76 -10.56 32.34
C GLU A 844 14.51 -11.55 31.19
N ALA A 845 13.35 -11.46 30.52
CA ALA A 845 13.03 -12.28 29.35
C ALA A 845 14.04 -12.11 28.21
N ALA A 846 14.36 -10.86 27.85
CA ALA A 846 15.34 -10.56 26.80
C ALA A 846 16.76 -11.05 27.14
N ALA A 847 17.14 -11.04 28.43
CA ALA A 847 18.44 -11.56 28.89
C ALA A 847 18.50 -13.09 28.82
N ALA A 848 17.43 -13.79 29.22
CA ALA A 848 17.34 -15.25 29.21
C ALA A 848 17.53 -15.84 27.79
N VAL A 849 17.04 -15.14 26.76
CA VAL A 849 17.13 -15.57 25.36
C VAL A 849 18.30 -14.99 24.58
N ALA A 850 19.10 -14.09 25.17
CA ALA A 850 20.09 -13.27 24.45
C ALA A 850 21.19 -14.05 23.70
N ARG A 851 21.40 -15.34 24.03
CA ARG A 851 22.39 -16.23 23.42
C ARG A 851 21.79 -17.44 22.69
N LEU A 852 20.47 -17.50 22.56
CA LEU A 852 19.76 -18.63 21.93
C LEU A 852 19.56 -18.40 20.42
N ARG A 853 19.43 -19.48 19.64
CA ARG A 853 19.06 -19.42 18.21
C ARG A 853 17.66 -18.81 18.10
N ARG A 854 17.49 -17.74 17.35
CA ARG A 854 16.18 -17.14 17.06
C ARG A 854 15.45 -17.96 15.97
N PRO A 855 14.33 -18.65 16.26
CA PRO A 855 13.51 -19.27 15.22
C PRO A 855 12.69 -18.22 14.46
N ARG A 856 12.36 -18.49 13.19
CA ARG A 856 11.32 -17.74 12.45
C ARG A 856 9.95 -17.97 13.08
N VAL A 857 9.32 -16.91 13.57
CA VAL A 857 7.99 -16.91 14.19
C VAL A 857 7.02 -16.19 13.26
N LEU A 858 5.80 -16.70 13.15
CA LEU A 858 4.67 -16.03 12.52
C LEU A 858 3.53 -15.91 13.53
N VAL A 859 3.07 -14.68 13.78
CA VAL A 859 1.87 -14.39 14.59
C VAL A 859 0.76 -13.90 13.66
N LEU A 860 -0.39 -14.58 13.69
CA LEU A 860 -1.58 -14.23 12.92
C LEU A 860 -2.68 -13.73 13.86
N HIS A 861 -3.26 -12.58 13.53
CA HIS A 861 -4.43 -11.99 14.20
C HIS A 861 -5.75 -12.28 13.46
N ALA A 862 -5.67 -12.64 12.18
CA ALA A 862 -6.77 -13.20 11.39
C ALA A 862 -6.22 -14.20 10.36
N VAL A 863 -7.10 -15.04 9.81
CA VAL A 863 -6.77 -16.05 8.78
C VAL A 863 -7.62 -15.95 7.52
N ASP A 864 -8.59 -15.04 7.51
CA ASP A 864 -9.54 -14.81 6.43
C ASP A 864 -9.95 -13.31 6.48
N PRO A 865 -9.13 -12.41 5.90
CA PRO A 865 -7.88 -12.72 5.20
C PRO A 865 -6.77 -12.99 6.23
N PHE A 866 -5.63 -13.57 5.82
CA PHE A 866 -4.51 -13.68 6.73
C PHE A 866 -4.01 -12.27 7.09
N VAL A 867 -3.90 -11.97 8.39
CA VAL A 867 -3.44 -10.69 8.91
C VAL A 867 -2.34 -10.92 9.93
N LEU A 868 -1.20 -10.27 9.72
CA LEU A 868 -0.02 -10.34 10.55
C LEU A 868 -0.19 -9.54 11.85
N GLY A 869 0.46 -10.01 12.92
CA GLY A 869 0.57 -9.26 14.17
C GLY A 869 1.50 -8.05 14.01
N GLY A 870 0.90 -6.86 13.89
CA GLY A 870 1.63 -5.59 13.75
C GLY A 870 1.92 -4.87 15.07
N HIS A 871 2.20 -3.58 14.94
CA HIS A 871 2.48 -2.63 16.02
C HIS A 871 3.66 -3.10 16.89
N TRP A 872 3.39 -3.48 18.13
CA TRP A 872 4.36 -3.99 19.10
C TRP A 872 4.66 -5.49 18.94
N VAL A 873 3.87 -6.26 18.20
CA VAL A 873 4.04 -7.73 18.12
C VAL A 873 5.39 -8.15 17.53
N PRO A 874 5.98 -7.48 16.51
CA PRO A 874 7.35 -7.76 16.07
C PRO A 874 8.40 -7.49 17.17
N GLU A 875 8.12 -6.55 18.09
CA GLU A 875 8.97 -6.32 19.27
C GLU A 875 8.77 -7.41 20.33
N ILE A 876 7.55 -7.90 20.54
CA ILE A 876 7.26 -9.05 21.41
C ILE A 876 8.03 -10.29 20.92
N VAL A 877 7.97 -10.59 19.62
CA VAL A 877 8.75 -11.67 18.99
C VAL A 877 10.26 -11.42 19.15
N GLY A 878 10.71 -10.18 18.93
CA GLY A 878 12.12 -9.79 19.06
C GLY A 878 12.67 -9.88 20.49
N LEU A 879 11.85 -9.59 21.51
CA LEU A 879 12.18 -9.65 22.93
C LEU A 879 12.15 -11.10 23.46
N ALA A 880 11.17 -11.90 23.03
CA ALA A 880 11.06 -13.33 23.36
C ALA A 880 12.10 -14.22 22.66
N GLY A 881 13.04 -13.63 21.90
CA GLY A 881 14.12 -14.37 21.25
C GLY A 881 13.68 -15.12 20.00
N GLY A 882 12.64 -14.64 19.32
CA GLY A 882 12.29 -15.03 17.96
C GLY A 882 12.91 -14.13 16.90
N LEU A 883 12.54 -14.41 15.65
CA LEU A 883 12.67 -13.54 14.50
C LEU A 883 11.29 -13.40 13.86
N ASP A 884 10.81 -12.17 13.69
CA ASP A 884 9.83 -11.82 12.67
C ASP A 884 10.62 -11.12 11.55
N ALA A 885 10.41 -11.53 10.30
CA ALA A 885 10.98 -10.87 9.12
C ALA A 885 9.91 -10.50 8.07
N LEU A 886 8.63 -10.64 8.39
CA LEU A 886 7.53 -10.16 7.55
C LEU A 886 7.08 -8.75 7.97
N GLN A 887 7.15 -8.42 9.26
CA GLN A 887 6.74 -7.14 9.82
C GLN A 887 7.89 -6.38 10.51
N ARG A 888 7.72 -5.08 10.75
CA ARG A 888 8.71 -4.22 11.41
C ARG A 888 8.13 -3.63 12.70
N PRO A 889 8.92 -3.46 13.78
CA PRO A 889 8.50 -2.71 14.97
C PRO A 889 7.77 -1.39 14.62
N GLY A 890 6.56 -1.22 15.14
CA GLY A 890 5.73 -0.02 14.94
C GLY A 890 4.97 0.06 13.62
N CYS A 891 5.05 -0.92 12.71
CA CYS A 891 4.20 -0.93 11.52
C CYS A 891 2.72 -1.20 11.85
N ASN A 892 1.79 -0.92 10.94
CA ASN A 892 0.43 -1.42 11.10
C ASN A 892 0.38 -2.95 10.85
N ALA A 893 -0.66 -3.60 11.38
CA ALA A 893 -1.03 -4.95 10.96
C ALA A 893 -1.31 -4.97 9.44
N GLU A 894 -0.79 -5.98 8.77
CA GLU A 894 -0.74 -6.10 7.31
C GLU A 894 -1.44 -7.39 6.87
N SER A 895 -2.21 -7.34 5.79
CA SER A 895 -2.76 -8.58 5.21
C SER A 895 -1.73 -9.24 4.30
N VAL A 896 -1.61 -10.58 4.41
CA VAL A 896 -0.58 -11.37 3.75
C VAL A 896 -1.20 -12.46 2.89
N ILE A 897 -0.66 -12.71 1.69
CA ILE A 897 -1.09 -13.85 0.87
C ILE A 897 -0.48 -15.16 1.38
N TRP A 898 -1.22 -16.26 1.25
CA TRP A 898 -0.78 -17.58 1.73
C TRP A 898 0.59 -18.01 1.17
N ARG A 899 0.92 -17.65 -0.07
CA ARG A 899 2.23 -17.91 -0.69
C ARG A 899 3.40 -17.28 0.09
N ARG A 900 3.24 -16.05 0.63
CA ARG A 900 4.27 -15.37 1.44
C ARG A 900 4.43 -16.03 2.81
N ILE A 901 3.38 -16.66 3.36
CA ILE A 901 3.49 -17.53 4.55
C ILE A 901 4.29 -18.81 4.24
N ILE A 902 4.08 -19.45 3.09
CA ILE A 902 4.88 -20.62 2.65
C ILE A 902 6.34 -20.22 2.46
N ASN A 903 6.64 -19.16 1.68
CA ASN A 903 8.02 -18.71 1.41
C ASN A 903 8.76 -18.36 2.71
N TYR A 904 8.08 -17.69 3.65
CA TYR A 904 8.64 -17.39 4.97
C TYR A 904 8.95 -18.65 5.79
N ALA A 905 8.26 -19.76 5.52
CA ALA A 905 8.48 -21.08 6.11
C ALA A 905 8.72 -21.04 7.64
N PRO A 906 7.74 -20.51 8.42
CA PRO A 906 7.88 -20.31 9.86
C PRO A 906 8.26 -21.59 10.59
N GLU A 907 9.17 -21.48 11.54
CA GLU A 907 9.54 -22.54 12.49
C GLU A 907 8.59 -22.59 13.69
N VAL A 908 7.84 -21.51 13.93
CA VAL A 908 6.77 -21.39 14.93
C VAL A 908 5.60 -20.61 14.34
N LEU A 909 4.39 -21.15 14.47
CA LEU A 909 3.14 -20.54 13.99
C LEU A 909 2.20 -20.30 15.18
N ILE A 910 1.70 -19.08 15.32
CA ILE A 910 0.87 -18.65 16.44
C ILE A 910 -0.42 -18.01 15.90
N PHE A 911 -1.54 -18.61 16.27
CA PHE A 911 -2.87 -18.08 16.04
C PHE A 911 -3.34 -17.32 17.28
N ALA A 912 -3.17 -16.00 17.26
CA ALA A 912 -3.63 -15.06 18.29
C ALA A 912 -4.87 -14.31 17.76
N LEU A 913 -5.89 -15.08 17.34
CA LEU A 913 -6.99 -14.56 16.52
C LEU A 913 -7.93 -13.66 17.31
N ILE A 914 -8.27 -12.51 16.71
CA ILE A 914 -9.22 -11.54 17.26
C ILE A 914 -10.66 -12.04 16.99
N SER A 915 -11.01 -13.14 17.66
CA SER A 915 -12.28 -13.88 17.53
C SER A 915 -13.10 -13.83 18.82
N SER A 916 -14.44 -13.85 18.74
CA SER A 916 -15.31 -13.66 19.93
C SER A 916 -15.56 -14.92 20.76
N SER A 917 -15.20 -16.11 20.25
CA SER A 917 -15.22 -17.35 21.03
C SER A 917 -14.14 -18.36 20.60
N VAL A 918 -13.79 -19.30 21.49
CA VAL A 918 -12.77 -20.34 21.25
C VAL A 918 -13.20 -21.30 20.13
N GLU A 919 -14.50 -21.54 20.01
CA GLU A 919 -15.10 -22.35 18.93
C GLU A 919 -14.92 -21.69 17.56
N GLN A 920 -14.98 -20.35 17.49
CA GLN A 920 -14.64 -19.60 16.28
C GLN A 920 -13.15 -19.72 15.97
N THR A 921 -12.27 -19.53 16.97
CA THR A 921 -10.82 -19.69 16.80
C THR A 921 -10.47 -21.05 16.20
N PHE A 922 -11.09 -22.13 16.70
CA PHE A 922 -10.92 -23.48 16.14
C PHE A 922 -11.48 -23.64 14.72
N SER A 923 -12.64 -23.05 14.42
CA SER A 923 -13.24 -23.09 13.08
C SER A 923 -12.36 -22.36 12.06
N GLU A 924 -11.81 -21.21 12.44
CA GLU A 924 -10.89 -20.41 11.64
C GLU A 924 -9.55 -21.14 11.40
N VAL A 925 -8.92 -21.68 12.44
CA VAL A 925 -7.72 -22.53 12.28
C VAL A 925 -8.02 -23.75 11.39
N GLY A 926 -9.24 -24.31 11.48
CA GLY A 926 -9.76 -25.32 10.57
C GLY A 926 -9.74 -24.90 9.09
N LYS A 927 -10.11 -23.65 8.77
CA LYS A 927 -10.00 -23.10 7.39
C LYS A 927 -8.55 -23.20 6.88
N VAL A 928 -7.57 -22.84 7.71
CA VAL A 928 -6.14 -22.80 7.31
C VAL A 928 -5.61 -24.18 6.88
N THR A 929 -6.07 -25.26 7.53
CA THR A 929 -5.66 -26.63 7.19
C THR A 929 -5.98 -27.07 5.76
N ARG A 930 -6.88 -26.34 5.07
CA ARG A 930 -7.29 -26.59 3.67
C ARG A 930 -6.30 -26.04 2.65
N PHE A 931 -5.43 -25.11 3.04
CA PHE A 931 -4.50 -24.46 2.10
C PHE A 931 -3.32 -25.38 1.77
N SER A 932 -3.00 -25.48 0.48
CA SER A 932 -1.86 -26.26 -0.01
C SER A 932 -0.55 -25.81 0.65
N GLY A 933 0.24 -26.76 1.14
CA GLY A 933 1.51 -26.48 1.81
C GLY A 933 1.43 -26.19 3.32
N PHE A 934 0.23 -26.08 3.93
CA PHE A 934 0.11 -25.96 5.39
C PHE A 934 0.81 -27.10 6.12
N TRP A 935 0.51 -28.34 5.73
CA TRP A 935 1.02 -29.55 6.39
C TRP A 935 2.54 -29.77 6.24
N SER A 936 3.19 -29.05 5.32
CA SER A 936 4.65 -29.05 5.09
C SER A 936 5.33 -27.76 5.60
N LEU A 937 4.66 -26.92 6.40
CA LEU A 937 5.32 -25.82 7.09
C LEU A 937 6.23 -26.38 8.20
N PRO A 938 7.47 -25.87 8.40
CA PRO A 938 8.35 -26.35 9.46
C PRO A 938 7.73 -26.28 10.85
N ALA A 939 6.90 -25.26 11.13
CA ALA A 939 6.11 -25.17 12.35
C ALA A 939 5.12 -26.34 12.54
N VAL A 940 4.49 -26.84 11.48
CA VAL A 940 3.55 -27.98 11.55
C VAL A 940 4.34 -29.28 11.76
N GLU A 941 5.38 -29.51 10.97
CA GLU A 941 6.22 -30.72 11.08
C GLU A 941 6.90 -30.85 12.45
N ALA A 942 7.40 -29.73 13.00
CA ALA A 942 8.01 -29.65 14.33
C ALA A 942 6.99 -29.56 15.48
N ARG A 943 5.68 -29.55 15.19
CA ARG A 943 4.58 -29.41 16.17
C ARG A 943 4.72 -28.15 17.02
N ARG A 944 5.08 -27.04 16.39
CA ARG A 944 5.23 -25.69 16.96
C ARG A 944 4.13 -24.76 16.44
N VAL A 945 2.92 -25.29 16.37
CA VAL A 945 1.68 -24.55 16.07
C VAL A 945 0.92 -24.36 17.37
N TYR A 946 0.59 -23.11 17.66
CA TYR A 946 -0.04 -22.69 18.91
C TYR A 946 -1.28 -21.84 18.65
N ILE A 947 -2.28 -21.97 19.51
CA ILE A 947 -3.39 -21.02 19.65
C ILE A 947 -3.19 -20.32 21.00
N CYS A 948 -3.29 -18.99 21.02
CA CYS A 948 -3.10 -18.18 22.22
C CYS A 948 -4.26 -17.18 22.37
N GLU A 949 -4.60 -16.78 23.60
CA GLU A 949 -5.54 -15.68 23.78
C GLU A 949 -4.97 -14.38 23.18
N HIS A 950 -5.72 -13.76 22.26
CA HIS A 950 -5.27 -12.58 21.53
C HIS A 950 -4.86 -11.41 22.44
N PHE A 951 -5.43 -11.29 23.65
CA PHE A 951 -5.12 -10.22 24.60
C PHE A 951 -3.64 -10.07 24.94
N PHE A 952 -2.85 -11.16 24.91
CA PHE A 952 -1.39 -11.12 25.15
C PHE A 952 -0.60 -10.48 24.00
N PHE A 953 -1.27 -10.28 22.85
CA PHE A 953 -0.71 -9.70 21.62
C PHE A 953 -1.47 -8.44 21.16
N SER A 954 -2.69 -8.20 21.65
CA SER A 954 -3.56 -7.08 21.23
C SER A 954 -3.79 -5.99 22.29
N SER A 955 -3.45 -6.21 23.56
CA SER A 955 -3.71 -5.26 24.66
C SER A 955 -2.47 -4.45 25.06
N PRO A 956 -2.22 -3.23 24.54
CA PRO A 956 -1.08 -2.40 24.90
C PRO A 956 -1.13 -1.92 26.36
N GLY A 957 -0.44 -2.66 27.22
CA GLY A 957 -0.41 -2.47 28.66
C GLY A 957 0.40 -3.58 29.34
N PRO A 958 0.15 -3.87 30.64
CA PRO A 958 0.82 -4.93 31.39
C PRO A 958 0.87 -6.29 30.66
N LYS A 959 -0.25 -6.72 30.05
CA LYS A 959 -0.33 -7.99 29.32
C LYS A 959 0.66 -8.21 28.18
N LEU A 960 1.21 -7.17 27.54
CA LEU A 960 2.23 -7.39 26.51
C LEU A 960 3.52 -7.98 27.10
N VAL A 961 3.79 -7.70 28.37
CA VAL A 961 4.92 -8.30 29.10
C VAL A 961 4.64 -9.77 29.41
N ASP A 962 3.42 -10.09 29.82
CA ASP A 962 2.97 -11.49 29.97
C ASP A 962 3.07 -12.24 28.63
N GLY A 963 2.73 -11.58 27.51
CA GLY A 963 2.89 -12.11 26.15
C GLY A 963 4.35 -12.37 25.76
N VAL A 964 5.30 -11.50 26.15
CA VAL A 964 6.75 -11.74 25.98
C VAL A 964 7.22 -12.93 26.81
N GLU A 965 6.80 -13.08 28.06
CA GLU A 965 7.17 -14.21 28.92
C GLU A 965 6.57 -15.53 28.40
N LEU A 966 5.29 -15.51 28.00
CA LEU A 966 4.57 -16.64 27.42
C LEU A 966 5.22 -17.10 26.11
N LEU A 967 5.53 -16.15 25.22
CA LEU A 967 6.23 -16.44 23.97
C LEU A 967 7.65 -16.96 24.23
N THR A 968 8.38 -16.41 25.21
CA THR A 968 9.71 -16.91 25.59
C THR A 968 9.66 -18.39 25.97
N ASN A 969 8.66 -18.80 26.76
CA ASN A 969 8.47 -20.20 27.18
C ASN A 969 7.96 -21.12 26.04
N MET A 970 7.37 -20.59 24.96
CA MET A 970 7.03 -21.35 23.73
C MET A 970 8.22 -21.45 22.75
N LEU A 971 9.02 -20.39 22.63
CA LEU A 971 10.17 -20.35 21.74
C LEU A 971 11.37 -21.11 22.31
N HIS A 972 11.59 -20.98 23.62
CA HIS A 972 12.76 -21.46 24.35
C HIS A 972 12.39 -22.13 25.68
N PRO A 973 11.85 -23.37 25.68
CA PRO A 973 11.43 -24.05 26.91
C PRO A 973 12.56 -24.23 27.94
N THR A 974 13.82 -24.22 27.50
CA THR A 974 15.02 -24.29 28.35
C THR A 974 15.44 -22.95 28.97
N ALA A 975 14.82 -21.83 28.57
CA ALA A 975 15.01 -20.54 29.22
C ALA A 975 14.25 -20.45 30.55
N ALA A 976 13.17 -21.23 30.69
CA ALA A 976 12.46 -21.52 31.94
C ALA A 976 12.17 -20.28 32.81
N LEU A 977 11.49 -19.28 32.26
CA LEU A 977 11.04 -18.14 33.05
C LEU A 977 10.07 -18.63 34.14
N SER A 978 10.24 -18.11 35.35
CA SER A 978 9.56 -18.59 36.56
C SER A 978 8.03 -18.43 36.56
N ARG A 979 7.50 -17.65 35.60
CA ARG A 979 6.07 -17.39 35.43
C ARG A 979 5.52 -18.17 34.24
N GLN A 980 4.41 -18.86 34.49
CA GLN A 980 3.56 -19.49 33.49
C GLN A 980 2.13 -18.94 33.67
N VAL A 981 1.36 -18.87 32.59
CA VAL A 981 -0.06 -18.51 32.62
C VAL A 981 -0.86 -19.77 32.25
N PRO A 982 -1.34 -20.56 33.22
CA PRO A 982 -1.95 -21.86 32.93
C PRO A 982 -3.21 -21.72 32.06
N GLY A 983 -3.30 -22.53 31.00
CA GLY A 983 -4.46 -22.56 30.10
C GLY A 983 -4.51 -21.47 29.02
N ALA A 984 -3.59 -20.49 29.02
CA ALA A 984 -3.56 -19.41 28.03
C ALA A 984 -3.09 -19.83 26.61
N VAL A 985 -2.58 -21.06 26.47
CA VAL A 985 -2.00 -21.60 25.23
C VAL A 985 -2.47 -23.02 24.98
N LEU A 986 -2.87 -23.29 23.74
CA LEU A 986 -3.07 -24.63 23.21
C LEU A 986 -2.02 -24.93 22.15
N ARG A 987 -1.51 -26.16 22.09
CA ARG A 987 -0.51 -26.64 21.13
C ARG A 987 -1.04 -27.80 20.30
N LEU A 988 -0.69 -27.84 19.01
CA LEU A 988 -1.02 -28.93 18.11
C LEU A 988 -0.20 -30.20 18.43
N THR A 989 -0.87 -31.36 18.55
CA THR A 989 -0.27 -32.62 19.04
C THR A 989 -0.17 -33.76 18.01
N LEU A 990 -0.60 -33.53 16.76
CA LEU A 990 -0.47 -34.49 15.65
C LEU A 990 0.99 -34.99 15.48
N SER A 991 1.16 -36.23 15.04
CA SER A 991 2.50 -36.74 14.71
C SER A 991 3.02 -36.12 13.42
N SER A 992 4.35 -36.06 13.26
CA SER A 992 4.94 -35.60 12.00
C SER A 992 4.45 -36.46 10.82
N GLY A 993 4.11 -35.82 9.71
CA GLY A 993 3.50 -36.47 8.53
C GLY A 993 2.00 -36.81 8.67
N GLN A 994 1.35 -36.57 9.81
CA GLN A 994 -0.10 -36.78 9.94
C GLN A 994 -0.90 -35.53 9.57
N THR A 995 -1.87 -35.69 8.66
CA THR A 995 -2.91 -34.71 8.33
C THR A 995 -4.24 -35.13 8.95
N CYS A 996 -5.09 -34.19 9.36
CA CYS A 996 -6.49 -34.46 9.72
C CYS A 996 -7.45 -33.63 8.85
N SER A 997 -8.75 -33.94 8.88
CA SER A 997 -9.74 -33.06 8.23
C SER A 997 -9.88 -31.73 9.00
N PRO A 998 -10.32 -30.64 8.35
CA PRO A 998 -10.55 -29.34 8.99
C PRO A 998 -11.38 -29.43 10.28
N ASP A 999 -12.46 -30.22 10.26
CA ASP A 999 -13.43 -30.35 11.36
C ASP A 999 -12.91 -31.25 12.50
N GLN A 1000 -11.70 -31.80 12.36
CA GLN A 1000 -11.01 -32.60 13.38
C GLN A 1000 -9.86 -31.85 14.06
N ILE A 1001 -9.35 -30.74 13.49
CA ILE A 1001 -8.12 -30.08 13.98
C ILE A 1001 -8.20 -29.68 15.46
N SER A 1002 -9.38 -29.25 15.92
CA SER A 1002 -9.65 -28.85 17.31
C SER A 1002 -9.39 -29.98 18.32
N LYS A 1003 -9.60 -31.25 17.93
CA LYS A 1003 -9.35 -32.43 18.76
C LYS A 1003 -7.86 -32.73 18.94
N HIS A 1004 -7.01 -32.09 18.13
CA HIS A 1004 -5.56 -32.22 18.16
C HIS A 1004 -4.86 -31.02 18.82
N PHE A 1005 -5.61 -30.08 19.39
CA PHE A 1005 -5.06 -29.04 20.26
C PHE A 1005 -5.21 -29.45 21.73
N GLN A 1006 -4.14 -29.34 22.51
CA GLN A 1006 -4.13 -29.60 23.96
C GLN A 1006 -3.44 -28.44 24.70
N PRO A 1007 -3.74 -28.19 25.98
CA PRO A 1007 -2.99 -27.22 26.78
C PRO A 1007 -1.47 -27.48 26.73
N TYR A 1008 -0.69 -26.40 26.60
CA TYR A 1008 0.77 -26.44 26.52
C TYR A 1008 1.45 -26.52 27.89
#